data_AF-A0A7W9IDT8-F1
#
_entry.id   AF-A0A7W9IDT8-F1
#
_cell.length_a   1.000
_cell.length_b   1.000
_cell.length_c   1.000
_cell.angle_alpha   90.00
_cell.angle_beta   90.00
_cell.angle_gamma   90.00
#
_symmetry.space_group_name_H-M   'P 1'
#
loop_
_entity.id
_entity.type
_entity.pdbx_description
1 polymer ?
#
loop_
_entity_poly.entity_id
_entity_poly.type
_entity_poly.pdbx_seq_one_letter_code
_entity_poly.pdbx_strand_id
1 'polypeptide(L)'
;MTVAAEEVHRTVDAVWKLESARIVAGLTRMVHDVGLAEELAQDALVSALEQWPGSGVPDNPGAWLTAVAKRRAVDHIRRSQRLERKQGQLAHELERQQEAEQDDVLRLMFVSCHPVLPTEARVALTLRLLGGLTTAEIARAFLVDEPTIARRVAGAKRILAEERVPFELPDGSEVVERLSSILGVIYLIFNEGYSATSGDDLMRPGLCLEALRLGRMLAALAPHEAEVHGLVALMEIQASRTAARTGPAGEPVRLHEQNRGRWDQLLIRRGFTAMLRAREVGGTPGPYVLQAAIAVCHAQARTADDTDWVRIAALYEALARLLPTPVVRLNQAVAVGMAHGPREGLALADSLTADPALRDYHLLPGVRGDLLIRLGRHEEARLEFERAASLTANVAERAFLRRRADEISAPGAPGVTLARAVQDFLGRDDLDPGTIRSYGQTLRRLRLSLGDQTPLASLTAGQVARVFATAWGGVAAATWNRHRSAVRSFGAWASLDDLAAELDRRAEARGRTEPIGPAQLEALWNRPGLSLRERTLWRLLHESAARVTAVLSLNVEDLDLDGRRGGADDARVSWRSGTARLLPLLVAGRARGPLFLSDRRPGPARMPARADLCPETGRRRLSYERAEYLFKQATRTLDPAGDGYTLRQLRPRA
;
A
#
# COMPACT_ATOMS: atom_id res chain seq x y z
N MET A 1 -38.55 -23.09 0.82
CA MET A 1 -38.26 -21.88 1.62
C MET A 1 -36.86 -21.33 1.37
N THR A 2 -35.82 -22.15 1.18
CA THR A 2 -34.43 -21.68 0.96
C THR A 2 -34.21 -20.90 -0.34
N VAL A 3 -34.78 -21.34 -1.47
CA VAL A 3 -34.62 -20.65 -2.77
C VAL A 3 -35.24 -19.23 -2.78
N ALA A 4 -36.42 -19.07 -2.18
CA ALA A 4 -37.08 -17.77 -2.06
C ALA A 4 -36.30 -16.80 -1.15
N ALA A 5 -35.69 -17.31 -0.08
CA ALA A 5 -34.84 -16.51 0.81
C ALA A 5 -33.56 -16.05 0.09
N GLU A 6 -32.90 -16.91 -0.69
CA GLU A 6 -31.72 -16.54 -1.49
C GLU A 6 -32.04 -15.53 -2.60
N GLU A 7 -33.23 -15.60 -3.18
CA GLU A 7 -33.71 -14.64 -4.17
C GLU A 7 -33.99 -13.26 -3.55
N VAL A 8 -34.58 -13.23 -2.36
CA VAL A 8 -34.77 -11.99 -1.59
C VAL A 8 -33.42 -11.37 -1.21
N HIS A 9 -32.44 -12.16 -0.76
CA HIS A 9 -31.09 -11.64 -0.44
C HIS A 9 -30.41 -11.02 -1.66
N ARG A 10 -30.47 -11.68 -2.83
CA ARG A 10 -29.90 -11.12 -4.08
C ARG A 10 -30.59 -9.82 -4.48
N THR A 11 -31.91 -9.74 -4.33
CA THR A 11 -32.68 -8.52 -4.61
C THR A 11 -32.30 -7.40 -3.64
N VAL A 12 -32.17 -7.69 -2.35
CA VAL A 12 -31.72 -6.73 -1.34
C VAL A 12 -30.33 -6.19 -1.69
N ASP A 13 -29.38 -7.05 -2.02
CA ASP A 13 -28.02 -6.64 -2.41
C ASP A 13 -28.03 -5.76 -3.67
N ALA A 14 -28.83 -6.12 -4.67
CA ALA A 14 -28.95 -5.34 -5.91
C ALA A 14 -29.56 -3.95 -5.66
N VAL A 15 -30.64 -3.88 -4.88
CA VAL A 15 -31.28 -2.61 -4.49
C VAL A 15 -30.32 -1.77 -3.68
N TRP A 16 -29.60 -2.37 -2.72
CA TRP A 16 -28.62 -1.64 -1.91
C TRP A 16 -27.52 -1.02 -2.76
N LYS A 17 -26.93 -1.76 -3.71
CA LYS A 17 -25.91 -1.22 -4.63
C LYS A 17 -26.41 -0.05 -5.49
N LEU A 18 -27.71 0.00 -5.78
CA LEU A 18 -28.32 1.08 -6.56
C LEU A 18 -28.69 2.30 -5.71
N GLU A 19 -29.16 2.09 -4.48
CA GLU A 19 -29.81 3.12 -3.66
C GLU A 19 -28.97 3.60 -2.47
N SER A 20 -27.93 2.86 -2.04
CA SER A 20 -27.16 3.17 -0.82
C SER A 20 -26.61 4.60 -0.83
N ALA A 21 -26.08 5.04 -1.98
CA ALA A 21 -25.51 6.39 -2.13
C ALA A 21 -26.53 7.47 -1.80
N ARG A 22 -27.75 7.38 -2.35
CA ARG A 22 -28.82 8.36 -2.13
C ARG A 22 -29.33 8.32 -0.69
N ILE A 23 -29.52 7.12 -0.14
CA ILE A 23 -30.00 6.93 1.24
C ILE A 23 -28.99 7.52 2.22
N VAL A 24 -27.72 7.13 2.13
CA VAL A 24 -26.67 7.61 3.03
C VAL A 24 -26.45 9.11 2.89
N ALA A 25 -26.49 9.65 1.67
CA ALA A 25 -26.33 11.07 1.44
C ALA A 25 -27.47 11.88 2.09
N GLY A 26 -28.73 11.48 1.84
CA GLY A 26 -29.90 12.13 2.44
C GLY A 26 -29.91 12.02 3.97
N LEU A 27 -29.48 10.89 4.53
CA LEU A 27 -29.31 10.74 5.97
C LEU A 27 -28.18 11.61 6.52
N THR A 28 -27.05 11.71 5.83
CA THR A 28 -25.91 12.54 6.24
C THR A 28 -26.32 14.00 6.36
N ARG A 29 -27.18 14.49 5.45
CA ARG A 29 -27.77 15.83 5.58
C ARG A 29 -28.62 15.99 6.85
N MET A 30 -29.33 14.95 7.28
CA MET A 30 -30.20 14.99 8.47
C MET A 30 -29.42 14.94 9.79
N VAL A 31 -28.35 14.14 9.85
CA VAL A 31 -27.62 13.88 11.10
C VAL A 31 -26.23 14.53 11.17
N HIS A 32 -25.76 15.13 10.07
CA HIS A 32 -24.45 15.78 9.92
C HIS A 32 -23.25 14.91 10.29
N ASP A 33 -23.40 13.59 10.22
CA ASP A 33 -22.35 12.61 10.50
C ASP A 33 -22.50 11.42 9.54
N VAL A 34 -21.48 11.19 8.70
CA VAL A 34 -21.47 10.11 7.69
C VAL A 34 -21.45 8.73 8.34
N GLY A 35 -20.77 8.57 9.47
CA GLY A 35 -20.69 7.31 10.18
C GLY A 35 -22.05 6.89 10.71
N LEU A 36 -22.73 7.80 11.40
CA LEU A 36 -24.08 7.61 11.92
C LEU A 36 -25.10 7.42 10.80
N ALA A 37 -24.98 8.19 9.71
CA ALA A 37 -25.84 8.03 8.54
C ALA A 37 -25.74 6.62 7.93
N GLU A 38 -24.53 6.07 7.77
CA GLU A 38 -24.36 4.70 7.26
C GLU A 38 -24.95 3.66 8.23
N GLU A 39 -24.75 3.82 9.54
CA GLU A 39 -25.31 2.91 10.54
C GLU A 39 -26.85 2.87 10.49
N LEU A 40 -27.49 4.02 10.40
CA LEU A 40 -28.95 4.13 10.28
C LEU A 40 -29.47 3.55 8.95
N ALA A 41 -28.69 3.68 7.87
CA ALA A 41 -29.02 3.07 6.59
C ALA A 41 -28.88 1.53 6.63
N GLN A 42 -27.86 1.02 7.32
CA GLN A 42 -27.68 -0.42 7.54
C GLN A 42 -28.80 -1.01 8.41
N ASP A 43 -29.28 -0.29 9.43
CA ASP A 43 -30.45 -0.68 10.22
C ASP A 43 -31.71 -0.88 9.35
N ALA A 44 -31.89 -0.04 8.33
CA ALA A 44 -32.98 -0.19 7.36
C ALA A 44 -32.78 -1.43 6.48
N LEU A 45 -31.55 -1.73 6.09
CA LEU A 45 -31.19 -2.94 5.34
C LEU A 45 -31.46 -4.21 6.16
N VAL A 46 -31.09 -4.22 7.45
CA VAL A 46 -31.41 -5.32 8.38
C VAL A 46 -32.92 -5.51 8.48
N SER A 47 -33.68 -4.42 8.59
CA SER A 47 -35.14 -4.49 8.62
C SER A 47 -35.73 -5.11 7.34
N ALA A 48 -35.15 -4.83 6.16
CA ALA A 48 -35.56 -5.47 4.90
C ALA A 48 -35.27 -6.98 4.90
N LEU A 49 -34.07 -7.38 5.35
CA LEU A 49 -33.67 -8.79 5.43
C LEU A 49 -34.54 -9.60 6.42
N GLU A 50 -35.04 -8.97 7.48
CA GLU A 50 -35.96 -9.60 8.43
C GLU A 50 -37.40 -9.71 7.89
N GLN A 51 -37.88 -8.68 7.19
CA GLN A 51 -39.30 -8.56 6.84
C GLN A 51 -39.65 -9.16 5.47
N TRP A 52 -38.83 -8.89 4.44
CA TRP A 52 -39.16 -9.27 3.06
C TRP A 52 -39.25 -10.77 2.81
N PRO A 53 -38.51 -11.66 3.50
CA PRO A 53 -38.72 -13.10 3.34
C PRO A 53 -40.13 -13.58 3.72
N GLY A 54 -40.80 -12.87 4.64
CA GLY A 54 -42.17 -13.18 5.07
C GLY A 54 -43.24 -12.38 4.34
N SER A 55 -42.99 -11.10 4.04
CA SER A 55 -43.97 -10.18 3.44
C SER A 55 -43.89 -10.09 1.91
N GLY A 56 -42.84 -10.63 1.31
CA GLY A 56 -42.45 -10.33 -0.08
C GLY A 56 -41.66 -9.03 -0.22
N VAL A 57 -41.01 -8.87 -1.38
CA VAL A 57 -40.28 -7.65 -1.74
C VAL A 57 -41.29 -6.57 -2.18
N PRO A 58 -41.23 -5.34 -1.63
CA PRO A 58 -42.11 -4.24 -2.05
C PRO A 58 -41.94 -3.85 -3.53
N ASP A 59 -42.98 -3.27 -4.14
CA ASP A 59 -42.93 -2.80 -5.56
C ASP A 59 -41.87 -1.72 -5.80
N ASN A 60 -41.61 -0.88 -4.79
CA ASN A 60 -40.51 0.08 -4.78
C ASN A 60 -39.59 -0.15 -3.56
N PRO A 61 -38.62 -1.07 -3.66
CA PRO A 61 -37.71 -1.42 -2.57
C PRO A 61 -36.87 -0.23 -2.09
N GLY A 62 -36.43 0.63 -3.02
CA GLY A 62 -35.59 1.80 -2.72
C GLY A 62 -36.31 2.87 -1.91
N ALA A 63 -37.56 3.18 -2.28
CA ALA A 63 -38.41 4.09 -1.52
C ALA A 63 -38.71 3.54 -0.11
N TRP A 64 -38.94 2.23 0.00
CA TRP A 64 -39.16 1.57 1.29
C TRP A 64 -37.94 1.70 2.21
N LEU A 65 -36.73 1.39 1.71
CA LEU A 65 -35.49 1.51 2.47
C LEU A 65 -35.24 2.95 2.91
N THR A 66 -35.42 3.92 2.00
CA THR A 66 -35.31 5.35 2.30
C THR A 66 -36.27 5.76 3.41
N ALA A 67 -37.52 5.31 3.37
CA ALA A 67 -38.52 5.65 4.37
C ALA A 67 -38.18 5.08 5.75
N VAL A 68 -37.74 3.82 5.82
CA VAL A 68 -37.31 3.17 7.08
C VAL A 68 -36.08 3.87 7.65
N ALA A 69 -35.08 4.13 6.81
CA ALA A 69 -33.86 4.87 7.15
C ALA A 69 -34.17 6.27 7.72
N LYS A 70 -35.00 7.07 7.03
CA LYS A 70 -35.43 8.41 7.49
C LYS A 70 -36.15 8.35 8.84
N ARG A 71 -37.03 7.35 9.06
CA ARG A 71 -37.70 7.16 10.37
C ARG A 71 -36.70 6.87 11.49
N ARG A 72 -35.73 5.98 11.27
CA ARG A 72 -34.67 5.66 12.24
C ARG A 72 -33.84 6.90 12.59
N ALA A 73 -33.51 7.73 11.60
CA ALA A 73 -32.80 8.99 11.83
C ALA A 73 -33.60 9.98 12.68
N VAL A 74 -34.89 10.17 12.37
CA VAL A 74 -35.78 11.01 13.18
C VAL A 74 -35.88 10.50 14.62
N ASP A 75 -35.99 9.19 14.81
CA ASP A 75 -36.05 8.59 16.15
C ASP A 75 -34.72 8.73 16.92
N HIS A 76 -33.59 8.65 16.23
CA HIS A 76 -32.28 8.97 16.81
C HIS A 76 -32.22 10.44 17.25
N ILE A 77 -32.54 11.40 16.36
CA ILE A 77 -32.55 12.83 16.66
C ILE A 77 -33.48 13.14 17.83
N ARG A 78 -34.70 12.57 17.87
CA ARG A 78 -35.65 12.73 18.97
C ARG A 78 -35.16 12.16 20.29
N ARG A 79 -34.32 11.12 20.28
CA ARG A 79 -33.71 10.54 21.50
C ARG A 79 -32.58 11.43 22.00
N SER A 80 -31.71 11.91 21.10
CA SER A 80 -30.61 12.84 21.43
C SER A 80 -31.12 14.20 21.93
N GLN A 81 -32.15 14.77 21.29
CA GLN A 81 -32.80 16.01 21.74
C GLN A 81 -33.56 15.87 23.07
N ARG A 82 -34.03 14.66 23.41
CA ARG A 82 -34.59 14.37 24.74
C ARG A 82 -33.51 14.35 25.83
N LEU A 83 -32.25 14.13 25.47
CA LEU A 83 -31.09 14.20 26.36
C LEU A 83 -30.62 15.65 26.62
N GLU A 84 -30.88 16.59 25.70
CA GLU A 84 -30.37 17.99 25.77
C GLU A 84 -31.46 19.10 25.94
N ARG A 85 -32.72 18.79 25.67
CA ARG A 85 -33.95 19.61 25.70
C ARG A 85 -33.84 21.17 25.82
N LYS A 86 -33.93 21.84 24.66
CA LYS A 86 -34.96 22.85 24.31
C LYS A 86 -35.14 22.94 22.77
N GLN A 87 -36.37 23.27 22.35
CA GLN A 87 -37.01 23.20 21.01
C GLN A 87 -36.31 23.99 19.87
N GLY A 88 -36.58 23.81 18.56
CA GLY A 88 -37.55 22.95 17.86
C GLY A 88 -37.65 23.20 16.34
N GLN A 89 -38.65 22.51 15.77
CA GLN A 89 -39.32 22.62 14.46
C GLN A 89 -38.55 22.25 13.18
N LEU A 90 -38.98 21.15 12.54
CA LEU A 90 -38.84 20.93 11.10
C LEU A 90 -40.11 20.23 10.57
N ALA A 91 -41.01 21.01 9.99
CA ALA A 91 -42.16 20.56 9.22
C ALA A 91 -42.43 21.56 8.10
N HIS A 92 -41.59 21.55 7.05
CA HIS A 92 -41.90 22.21 5.77
C HIS A 92 -41.03 21.72 4.58
N GLU A 93 -40.74 20.43 4.49
CA GLU A 93 -39.65 19.94 3.62
C GLU A 93 -40.05 18.81 2.67
N LEU A 94 -41.27 18.82 2.10
CA LEU A 94 -41.70 17.80 1.12
C LEU A 94 -41.72 18.24 -0.35
N GLU A 95 -41.64 19.54 -0.67
CA GLU A 95 -41.63 20.01 -2.07
C GLU A 95 -40.24 20.41 -2.61
N ARG A 96 -39.21 20.57 -1.75
CA ARG A 96 -37.79 20.79 -2.13
C ARG A 96 -36.96 19.49 -2.30
N GLN A 97 -37.59 18.33 -2.21
CA GLN A 97 -36.88 17.05 -2.00
C GLN A 97 -36.16 16.50 -3.24
N GLN A 98 -36.64 16.74 -4.47
CA GLN A 98 -36.06 16.09 -5.66
C GLN A 98 -34.80 16.77 -6.23
N GLU A 99 -34.70 18.10 -6.19
CA GLU A 99 -33.46 18.82 -6.58
C GLU A 99 -32.37 18.71 -5.48
N ALA A 100 -32.76 18.71 -4.21
CA ALA A 100 -31.83 18.55 -3.08
C ALA A 100 -31.20 17.13 -2.99
N GLU A 101 -31.92 16.08 -3.43
CA GLU A 101 -31.45 14.69 -3.34
C GLU A 101 -30.30 14.36 -4.32
N GLN A 102 -30.20 15.04 -5.46
CA GLN A 102 -29.08 14.85 -6.41
C GLN A 102 -27.80 15.54 -5.89
N ASP A 103 -27.92 16.75 -5.37
CA ASP A 103 -26.81 17.49 -4.74
C ASP A 103 -26.22 16.75 -3.53
N ASP A 104 -27.06 16.06 -2.76
CA ASP A 104 -26.62 15.29 -1.59
C ASP A 104 -25.61 14.19 -1.99
N VAL A 105 -25.81 13.51 -3.13
CA VAL A 105 -24.87 12.48 -3.59
C VAL A 105 -23.53 13.09 -4.01
N LEU A 106 -23.55 14.25 -4.66
CA LEU A 106 -22.33 14.97 -5.02
C LEU A 106 -21.57 15.41 -3.76
N ARG A 107 -22.27 15.94 -2.75
CA ARG A 107 -21.68 16.26 -1.43
C ARG A 107 -21.06 15.02 -0.79
N LEU A 108 -21.73 13.87 -0.86
CA LEU A 108 -21.18 12.62 -0.33
C LEU A 108 -19.92 12.16 -1.08
N MET A 109 -19.82 12.38 -2.40
CA MET A 109 -18.57 12.16 -3.15
C MET A 109 -17.43 13.04 -2.63
N PHE A 110 -17.69 14.34 -2.42
CA PHE A 110 -16.71 15.27 -1.89
C PHE A 110 -16.23 14.88 -0.49
N VAL A 111 -17.15 14.49 0.40
CA VAL A 111 -16.80 14.06 1.75
C VAL A 111 -16.05 12.72 1.75
N SER A 112 -16.49 11.75 0.93
CA SER A 112 -15.82 10.44 0.84
C SER A 112 -14.40 10.54 0.26
N CYS A 113 -14.17 11.53 -0.61
CA CYS A 113 -12.88 11.82 -1.23
C CYS A 113 -12.14 12.99 -0.56
N HIS A 114 -12.48 13.36 0.68
CA HIS A 114 -11.88 14.51 1.34
C HIS A 114 -10.34 14.37 1.48
N PRO A 115 -9.53 15.39 1.15
CA PRO A 115 -8.06 15.29 1.20
C PRO A 115 -7.45 14.98 2.57
N VAL A 116 -8.20 15.23 3.66
CA VAL A 116 -7.82 14.84 5.03
C VAL A 116 -7.67 13.33 5.19
N LEU A 117 -8.32 12.56 4.30
CA LEU A 117 -8.25 11.11 4.30
C LEU A 117 -7.08 10.62 3.43
N PRO A 118 -6.30 9.62 3.89
CA PRO A 118 -5.32 8.98 3.04
C PRO A 118 -6.01 8.30 1.85
N THR A 119 -5.31 8.17 0.71
CA THR A 119 -5.87 7.64 -0.55
C THR A 119 -6.58 6.29 -0.39
N GLU A 120 -5.98 5.35 0.34
CA GLU A 120 -6.58 4.04 0.59
C GLU A 120 -7.90 4.12 1.35
N ALA A 121 -8.02 5.09 2.27
CA ALA A 121 -9.25 5.35 3.00
C ALA A 121 -10.31 5.99 2.10
N ARG A 122 -9.93 6.95 1.23
CA ARG A 122 -10.85 7.54 0.24
C ARG A 122 -11.44 6.49 -0.68
N VAL A 123 -10.60 5.58 -1.21
CA VAL A 123 -11.04 4.48 -2.09
C VAL A 123 -11.99 3.54 -1.35
N ALA A 124 -11.61 3.06 -0.17
CA ALA A 124 -12.43 2.12 0.60
C ALA A 124 -13.76 2.75 1.03
N LEU A 125 -13.76 4.00 1.48
CA LEU A 125 -14.96 4.71 1.90
C LEU A 125 -15.89 4.98 0.71
N THR A 126 -15.35 5.40 -0.44
CA THR A 126 -16.11 5.63 -1.67
C THR A 126 -16.79 4.34 -2.15
N LEU A 127 -16.07 3.23 -2.21
CA LEU A 127 -16.66 1.94 -2.60
C LEU A 127 -17.72 1.44 -1.60
N ARG A 128 -17.53 1.73 -0.30
CA ARG A 128 -18.48 1.35 0.74
C ARG A 128 -19.76 2.16 0.67
N LEU A 129 -19.65 3.49 0.66
CA LEU A 129 -20.80 4.40 0.76
C LEU A 129 -21.51 4.58 -0.58
N LEU A 130 -20.74 4.87 -1.62
CA LEU A 130 -21.30 5.14 -2.95
C LEU A 130 -21.48 3.87 -3.75
N GLY A 131 -20.52 2.95 -3.68
CA GLY A 131 -20.57 1.66 -4.38
C GLY A 131 -21.50 0.64 -3.75
N GLY A 132 -21.83 0.79 -2.47
CA GLY A 132 -22.64 -0.18 -1.73
C GLY A 132 -21.95 -1.53 -1.52
N LEU A 133 -20.62 -1.62 -1.76
CA LEU A 133 -19.86 -2.85 -1.57
C LEU A 133 -19.69 -3.18 -0.09
N THR A 134 -19.71 -4.46 0.24
CA THR A 134 -19.35 -5.01 1.54
C THR A 134 -17.86 -4.91 1.82
N THR A 135 -17.48 -4.94 3.10
CA THR A 135 -16.07 -5.02 3.53
C THR A 135 -15.37 -6.24 2.92
N ALA A 136 -16.07 -7.38 2.85
CA ALA A 136 -15.59 -8.60 2.23
C ALA A 136 -15.38 -8.46 0.72
N GLU A 137 -16.32 -7.82 -0.01
CA GLU A 137 -16.17 -7.56 -1.44
C GLU A 137 -14.98 -6.64 -1.73
N ILE A 138 -14.82 -5.55 -0.96
CA ILE A 138 -13.69 -4.63 -1.10
C ILE A 138 -12.38 -5.35 -0.76
N ALA A 139 -12.34 -6.12 0.32
CA ALA A 139 -11.15 -6.87 0.73
C ALA A 139 -10.69 -7.85 -0.36
N ARG A 140 -11.62 -8.60 -0.93
CA ARG A 140 -11.39 -9.49 -2.08
C ARG A 140 -10.90 -8.70 -3.29
N ALA A 141 -11.53 -7.56 -3.57
CA ALA A 141 -11.22 -6.72 -4.71
C ALA A 141 -9.88 -5.98 -4.60
N PHE A 142 -9.21 -5.96 -3.45
CA PHE A 142 -7.85 -5.40 -3.26
C PHE A 142 -6.84 -6.44 -2.73
N LEU A 143 -7.24 -7.71 -2.60
CA LEU A 143 -6.43 -8.81 -2.04
C LEU A 143 -5.80 -8.46 -0.67
N VAL A 144 -6.59 -7.84 0.19
CA VAL A 144 -6.24 -7.57 1.59
C VAL A 144 -7.21 -8.30 2.52
N ASP A 145 -6.86 -8.42 3.80
CA ASP A 145 -7.75 -9.02 4.79
C ASP A 145 -8.94 -8.11 5.10
N GLU A 146 -10.12 -8.70 5.30
CA GLU A 146 -11.36 -7.98 5.63
C GLU A 146 -11.22 -7.06 6.86
N PRO A 147 -10.55 -7.48 7.97
CA PRO A 147 -10.31 -6.60 9.11
C PRO A 147 -9.52 -5.33 8.75
N THR A 148 -8.63 -5.38 7.75
CA THR A 148 -7.90 -4.20 7.27
C THR A 148 -8.83 -3.21 6.59
N ILE A 149 -9.75 -3.67 5.73
CA ILE A 149 -10.76 -2.79 5.13
C ILE A 149 -11.71 -2.22 6.19
N ALA A 150 -12.20 -3.04 7.12
CA ALA A 150 -13.08 -2.58 8.18
C ALA A 150 -12.41 -1.47 9.03
N ARG A 151 -11.13 -1.65 9.40
CA ARG A 151 -10.35 -0.61 10.10
C ARG A 151 -10.16 0.66 9.26
N ARG A 152 -9.90 0.52 7.96
CA ARG A 152 -9.75 1.66 7.04
C ARG A 152 -11.02 2.49 6.96
N VAL A 153 -12.17 1.85 6.74
CA VAL A 153 -13.48 2.52 6.66
C VAL A 153 -13.85 3.18 7.99
N ALA A 154 -13.75 2.45 9.11
CA ALA A 154 -14.05 2.99 10.44
C ALA A 154 -13.12 4.16 10.80
N GLY A 155 -11.82 4.03 10.50
CA GLY A 155 -10.85 5.10 10.69
C GLY A 155 -11.17 6.33 9.85
N ALA A 156 -11.59 6.16 8.59
CA ALA A 156 -11.97 7.26 7.71
C ALA A 156 -13.14 8.05 8.27
N LYS A 157 -14.22 7.37 8.66
CA LYS A 157 -15.39 8.01 9.29
C LYS A 157 -15.04 8.79 10.54
N ARG A 158 -14.21 8.18 11.41
CA ARG A 158 -13.75 8.83 12.64
C ARG A 158 -12.97 10.12 12.35
N ILE A 159 -12.05 10.08 11.38
CA ILE A 159 -11.30 11.27 10.96
C ILE A 159 -12.24 12.35 10.44
N LEU A 160 -13.20 12.01 9.58
CA LEU A 160 -14.18 13.00 9.07
C LEU A 160 -14.99 13.66 10.19
N ALA A 161 -15.40 12.90 11.19
CA ALA A 161 -16.14 13.40 12.36
C ALA A 161 -15.26 14.25 13.30
N GLU A 162 -14.03 13.80 13.60
CA GLU A 162 -13.06 14.53 14.43
C GLU A 162 -12.69 15.88 13.80
N GLU A 163 -12.52 15.91 12.48
CA GLU A 163 -12.18 17.11 11.70
C GLU A 163 -13.41 17.95 11.32
N ARG A 164 -14.62 17.50 11.70
CA ARG A 164 -15.90 18.18 11.46
C ARG A 164 -16.08 18.61 9.99
N VAL A 165 -15.76 17.71 9.07
CA VAL A 165 -15.88 17.99 7.64
C VAL A 165 -17.34 18.32 7.30
N PRO A 166 -17.63 19.51 6.74
CA PRO A 166 -19.00 19.93 6.45
C PRO A 166 -19.60 19.09 5.30
N PHE A 167 -20.89 18.81 5.38
CA PHE A 167 -21.66 18.16 4.31
C PHE A 167 -22.22 19.21 3.34
N GLU A 168 -21.31 19.93 2.69
CA GLU A 168 -21.60 21.05 1.80
C GLU A 168 -20.75 20.92 0.53
N LEU A 169 -21.20 21.56 -0.56
CA LEU A 169 -20.38 21.66 -1.75
C LEU A 169 -19.25 22.67 -1.49
N PRO A 170 -18.02 22.39 -1.94
CA PRO A 170 -16.94 23.36 -1.83
C PRO A 170 -17.24 24.62 -2.65
N ASP A 171 -16.82 25.78 -2.15
CA ASP A 171 -17.00 27.05 -2.83
C ASP A 171 -15.77 27.45 -3.68
N GLY A 172 -16.02 28.17 -4.76
CA GLY A 172 -15.00 28.87 -5.55
C GLY A 172 -13.87 27.95 -6.02
N SER A 173 -12.62 28.32 -5.68
CA SER A 173 -11.42 27.62 -6.15
C SER A 173 -11.19 26.25 -5.50
N GLU A 174 -11.85 25.92 -4.39
CA GLU A 174 -11.70 24.59 -3.76
C GLU A 174 -12.33 23.46 -4.58
N VAL A 175 -13.32 23.78 -5.42
CA VAL A 175 -14.03 22.81 -6.28
C VAL A 175 -13.03 22.05 -7.14
N VAL A 176 -12.07 22.74 -7.75
CA VAL A 176 -11.11 22.15 -8.69
C VAL A 176 -10.20 21.13 -8.00
N GLU A 177 -9.64 21.48 -6.85
CA GLU A 177 -8.75 20.58 -6.10
C GLU A 177 -9.52 19.36 -5.58
N ARG A 178 -10.71 19.58 -5.02
CA ARG A 178 -11.52 18.49 -4.47
C ARG A 178 -12.11 17.60 -5.55
N LEU A 179 -12.48 18.15 -6.70
CA LEU A 179 -12.91 17.37 -7.87
C LEU A 179 -11.77 16.51 -8.38
N SER A 180 -10.54 17.04 -8.43
CA SER A 180 -9.35 16.27 -8.80
C SER A 180 -9.13 15.06 -7.89
N SER A 181 -9.42 15.20 -6.59
CA SER A 181 -9.43 14.08 -5.63
C SER A 181 -10.44 13.00 -6.00
N ILE A 182 -11.69 13.38 -6.31
CA ILE A 182 -12.74 12.44 -6.72
C ILE A 182 -12.34 11.70 -8.00
N LEU A 183 -11.91 12.44 -9.03
CA LEU A 183 -11.49 11.87 -10.30
C LEU A 183 -10.33 10.86 -10.11
N GLY A 184 -9.35 11.22 -9.27
CA GLY A 184 -8.24 10.34 -8.90
C GLY A 184 -8.72 9.04 -8.24
N VAL A 185 -9.65 9.11 -7.30
CA VAL A 185 -10.21 7.93 -6.63
C VAL A 185 -10.95 7.02 -7.61
N ILE A 186 -11.83 7.59 -8.45
CA ILE A 186 -12.58 6.83 -9.45
C ILE A 186 -11.62 6.15 -10.44
N TYR A 187 -10.61 6.87 -10.93
CA TYR A 187 -9.65 6.30 -11.86
C TYR A 187 -8.74 5.24 -11.22
N LEU A 188 -8.38 5.38 -9.94
CA LEU A 188 -7.65 4.35 -9.21
C LEU A 188 -8.46 3.06 -9.09
N ILE A 189 -9.76 3.16 -8.76
CA ILE A 189 -10.67 2.01 -8.73
C ILE A 189 -10.74 1.36 -10.12
N PHE A 190 -10.89 2.17 -11.17
CA PHE A 190 -10.91 1.67 -12.54
C PHE A 190 -9.62 0.93 -12.92
N ASN A 191 -8.46 1.53 -12.64
CA ASN A 191 -7.16 0.95 -12.97
C ASN A 191 -6.91 -0.36 -12.25
N GLU A 192 -7.23 -0.46 -10.95
CA GLU A 192 -7.12 -1.72 -10.20
C GLU A 192 -8.07 -2.80 -10.77
N GLY A 193 -9.22 -2.40 -11.30
CA GLY A 193 -10.10 -3.29 -12.05
C GLY A 193 -9.53 -3.72 -13.41
N TYR A 194 -8.95 -2.77 -14.15
CA TYR A 194 -8.58 -2.94 -15.56
C TYR A 194 -7.22 -3.63 -15.76
N SER A 195 -6.33 -3.50 -14.78
CA SER A 195 -5.04 -4.18 -14.70
C SER A 195 -4.78 -4.51 -13.23
N ALA A 196 -5.14 -5.72 -12.81
CA ALA A 196 -5.05 -6.10 -11.41
C ALA A 196 -3.58 -6.11 -10.95
N THR A 197 -3.26 -5.33 -9.91
CA THR A 197 -1.88 -5.17 -9.42
C THR A 197 -1.27 -6.49 -8.92
N SER A 198 -2.12 -7.43 -8.48
CA SER A 198 -1.72 -8.71 -7.91
C SER A 198 -2.82 -9.77 -8.07
N GLY A 199 -2.44 -11.03 -7.82
CA GLY A 199 -3.35 -12.18 -7.88
C GLY A 199 -3.26 -12.96 -9.20
N ASP A 200 -4.21 -13.87 -9.38
CA ASP A 200 -4.24 -14.80 -10.51
C ASP A 200 -4.92 -14.21 -11.74
N ASP A 201 -5.96 -13.39 -11.54
CA ASP A 201 -6.72 -12.76 -12.61
C ASP A 201 -6.00 -11.53 -13.19
N LEU A 202 -6.04 -11.37 -14.51
CA LEU A 202 -5.52 -10.17 -15.19
C LEU A 202 -6.35 -8.92 -14.88
N MET A 203 -7.66 -9.09 -14.68
CA MET A 203 -8.64 -8.02 -14.47
C MET A 203 -9.64 -8.39 -13.39
N ARG A 204 -10.22 -7.37 -12.76
CA ARG A 204 -11.35 -7.48 -11.83
C ARG A 204 -12.54 -6.68 -12.41
N PRO A 205 -13.33 -7.25 -13.34
CA PRO A 205 -14.36 -6.52 -14.07
C PRO A 205 -15.39 -5.82 -13.18
N GLY A 206 -15.68 -6.38 -11.99
CA GLY A 206 -16.57 -5.75 -11.02
C GLY A 206 -16.13 -4.35 -10.60
N LEU A 207 -14.82 -4.12 -10.41
CA LEU A 207 -14.29 -2.80 -10.09
C LEU A 207 -14.37 -1.83 -11.27
N CYS A 208 -14.12 -2.31 -12.50
CA CYS A 208 -14.29 -1.49 -13.70
C CYS A 208 -15.73 -1.01 -13.86
N LEU A 209 -16.69 -1.93 -13.69
CA LEU A 209 -18.11 -1.60 -13.78
C LEU A 209 -18.52 -0.60 -12.71
N GLU A 210 -18.01 -0.77 -11.50
CA GLU A 210 -18.29 0.15 -10.39
C GLU A 210 -17.69 1.54 -10.64
N ALA A 211 -16.44 1.63 -11.07
CA ALA A 211 -15.83 2.91 -11.43
C ALA A 211 -16.54 3.60 -12.60
N LEU A 212 -16.99 2.85 -13.62
CA LEU A 212 -17.82 3.39 -14.70
C LEU A 212 -19.15 3.93 -14.19
N ARG A 213 -19.80 3.23 -13.25
CA ARG A 213 -21.05 3.67 -12.63
C ARG A 213 -20.83 4.97 -11.85
N LEU A 214 -19.80 5.04 -11.02
CA LEU A 214 -19.42 6.23 -10.25
C LEU A 214 -19.06 7.41 -11.17
N GLY A 215 -18.28 7.17 -12.23
CA GLY A 215 -17.90 8.20 -13.20
C GLY A 215 -19.10 8.77 -13.97
N ARG A 216 -20.03 7.91 -14.43
CA ARG A 216 -21.27 8.36 -15.10
C ARG A 216 -22.16 9.15 -14.16
N MET A 217 -22.25 8.73 -12.90
CA MET A 217 -22.99 9.45 -11.87
C MET A 217 -22.37 10.85 -11.65
N LEU A 218 -21.04 10.94 -11.53
CA LEU A 218 -20.36 12.23 -11.42
C LEU A 218 -20.58 13.12 -12.66
N ALA A 219 -20.55 12.55 -13.87
CA ALA A 219 -20.81 13.30 -15.11
C ALA A 219 -22.24 13.86 -15.20
N ALA A 220 -23.22 13.17 -14.60
CA ALA A 220 -24.58 13.68 -14.48
C ALA A 220 -24.70 14.80 -13.44
N LEU A 221 -23.95 14.70 -12.33
CA LEU A 221 -23.96 15.66 -11.23
C LEU A 221 -23.10 16.91 -11.51
N ALA A 222 -22.07 16.79 -12.35
CA ALA A 222 -21.15 17.87 -12.71
C ALA A 222 -21.06 18.03 -14.25
N PRO A 223 -22.17 18.37 -14.94
CA PRO A 223 -22.23 18.38 -16.40
C PRO A 223 -21.34 19.46 -17.05
N HIS A 224 -20.95 20.48 -16.29
CA HIS A 224 -20.12 21.61 -16.76
C HIS A 224 -18.62 21.40 -16.53
N GLU A 225 -18.19 20.21 -16.10
CA GLU A 225 -16.79 19.92 -15.80
C GLU A 225 -16.16 19.04 -16.90
N ALA A 226 -15.28 19.62 -17.72
CA ALA A 226 -14.68 18.92 -18.86
C ALA A 226 -13.88 17.68 -18.46
N GLU A 227 -13.15 17.74 -17.34
CA GLU A 227 -12.33 16.63 -16.84
C GLU A 227 -13.16 15.44 -16.36
N VAL A 228 -14.39 15.67 -15.88
CA VAL A 228 -15.32 14.59 -15.51
C VAL A 228 -15.71 13.79 -16.75
N HIS A 229 -16.10 14.49 -17.81
CA HIS A 229 -16.43 13.87 -19.10
C HIS A 229 -15.21 13.23 -19.75
N GLY A 230 -14.03 13.83 -19.62
CA GLY A 230 -12.75 13.25 -20.03
C GLY A 230 -12.47 11.92 -19.34
N LEU A 231 -12.63 11.85 -18.02
CA LEU A 231 -12.42 10.59 -17.27
C LEU A 231 -13.42 9.51 -17.69
N VAL A 232 -14.70 9.85 -17.85
CA VAL A 232 -15.71 8.89 -18.35
C VAL A 232 -15.33 8.41 -19.76
N ALA A 233 -14.96 9.31 -20.67
CA ALA A 233 -14.54 8.94 -22.02
C ALA A 233 -13.36 7.96 -22.01
N LEU A 234 -12.34 8.24 -21.19
CA LEU A 234 -11.17 7.38 -21.02
C LEU A 234 -11.57 5.97 -20.54
N MET A 235 -12.36 5.88 -19.46
CA MET A 235 -12.75 4.61 -18.88
C MET A 235 -13.64 3.79 -19.82
N GLU A 236 -14.61 4.42 -20.50
CA GLU A 236 -15.50 3.75 -21.46
C GLU A 236 -14.70 3.14 -22.62
N ILE A 237 -13.77 3.90 -23.19
CA ILE A 237 -12.95 3.44 -24.30
C ILE A 237 -11.99 2.33 -23.84
N GLN A 238 -11.39 2.45 -22.66
CA GLN A 238 -10.53 1.39 -22.12
C GLN A 238 -11.34 0.12 -21.86
N ALA A 239 -12.52 0.23 -21.22
CA ALA A 239 -13.41 -0.88 -20.90
C ALA A 239 -13.96 -1.57 -22.15
N SER A 240 -14.13 -0.87 -23.27
CA SER A 240 -14.56 -1.46 -24.54
C SER A 240 -13.69 -2.63 -24.99
N ARG A 241 -12.43 -2.65 -24.56
CA ARG A 241 -11.43 -3.67 -24.94
C ARG A 241 -11.46 -4.92 -24.06
N THR A 242 -12.27 -4.94 -23.00
CA THR A 242 -12.26 -5.99 -21.96
C THR A 242 -12.29 -7.40 -22.55
N ALA A 243 -13.18 -7.66 -23.51
CA ALA A 243 -13.30 -8.96 -24.16
C ALA A 243 -12.11 -9.33 -25.06
N ALA A 244 -11.32 -8.36 -25.52
CA ALA A 244 -10.18 -8.57 -26.42
C ALA A 244 -8.83 -8.63 -25.70
N ARG A 245 -8.79 -8.39 -24.38
CA ARG A 245 -7.56 -8.35 -23.58
C ARG A 245 -7.03 -9.73 -23.19
N THR A 246 -7.87 -10.75 -23.22
CA THR A 246 -7.51 -12.13 -22.90
C THR A 246 -7.77 -13.06 -24.08
N GLY A 247 -6.83 -13.98 -24.29
CA GLY A 247 -6.98 -15.09 -25.24
C GLY A 247 -7.79 -16.25 -24.65
N PRO A 248 -8.01 -17.32 -25.43
CA PRO A 248 -8.84 -18.45 -25.02
C PRO A 248 -8.35 -19.17 -23.76
N ALA A 249 -7.05 -19.12 -23.46
CA ALA A 249 -6.46 -19.72 -22.26
C ALA A 249 -6.28 -18.71 -21.11
N GLY A 250 -6.91 -17.53 -21.20
CA GLY A 250 -6.82 -16.47 -20.20
C GLY A 250 -5.54 -15.63 -20.26
N GLU A 251 -4.71 -15.83 -21.28
CA GLU A 251 -3.45 -15.13 -21.46
C GLU A 251 -3.63 -13.67 -21.89
N PRO A 252 -2.79 -12.74 -21.40
CA PRO A 252 -2.80 -11.34 -21.86
C PRO A 252 -2.51 -11.21 -23.37
N VAL A 253 -3.29 -10.37 -24.05
CA VAL A 253 -3.12 -10.04 -25.48
C VAL A 253 -2.68 -8.58 -25.63
N ARG A 254 -1.56 -8.35 -26.34
CA ARG A 254 -0.99 -6.99 -26.52
C ARG A 254 -1.93 -6.12 -27.35
N LEU A 255 -1.96 -4.82 -27.06
CA LEU A 255 -2.91 -3.88 -27.69
C LEU A 255 -2.95 -3.96 -29.22
N HIS A 256 -1.81 -4.09 -29.91
CA HIS A 256 -1.76 -4.18 -31.37
C HIS A 256 -2.20 -5.54 -31.94
N GLU A 257 -2.24 -6.58 -31.09
CA GLU A 257 -2.70 -7.93 -31.45
C GLU A 257 -4.17 -8.15 -31.09
N GLN A 258 -4.79 -7.24 -30.32
CA GLN A 258 -6.18 -7.35 -29.94
C GLN A 258 -7.07 -7.29 -31.18
N ASN A 259 -7.96 -8.27 -31.31
CA ASN A 259 -9.00 -8.22 -32.34
C ASN A 259 -9.97 -7.06 -32.03
N ARG A 260 -9.83 -5.96 -32.78
CA ARG A 260 -10.67 -4.75 -32.62
C ARG A 260 -12.15 -4.98 -32.92
N GLY A 261 -12.49 -6.03 -33.68
CA GLY A 261 -13.88 -6.45 -33.89
C GLY A 261 -14.55 -6.98 -32.62
N ARG A 262 -13.77 -7.38 -31.60
CA ARG A 262 -14.28 -7.77 -30.27
C ARG A 262 -14.39 -6.59 -29.30
N TRP A 263 -14.09 -5.36 -29.74
CA TRP A 263 -14.25 -4.18 -28.90
C TRP A 263 -15.72 -3.77 -28.85
N ASP A 264 -16.22 -3.49 -27.65
CA ASP A 264 -17.61 -3.12 -27.42
C ASP A 264 -17.92 -1.76 -28.05
N GLN A 265 -18.72 -1.80 -29.12
CA GLN A 265 -19.08 -0.62 -29.90
C GLN A 265 -20.00 0.35 -29.13
N LEU A 266 -20.79 -0.14 -28.17
CA LEU A 266 -21.63 0.72 -27.33
C LEU A 266 -20.75 1.55 -26.39
N LEU A 267 -19.75 0.92 -25.75
CA LEU A 267 -18.81 1.62 -24.88
C LEU A 267 -17.96 2.62 -25.66
N ILE A 268 -17.50 2.27 -26.88
CA ILE A 268 -16.79 3.22 -27.76
C ILE A 268 -17.66 4.45 -28.07
N ARG A 269 -18.92 4.24 -28.47
CA ARG A 269 -19.84 5.35 -28.76
C ARG A 269 -20.07 6.24 -27.54
N ARG A 270 -20.30 5.64 -26.36
CA ARG A 270 -20.43 6.39 -25.10
C ARG A 270 -19.18 7.20 -24.78
N GLY A 271 -18.01 6.61 -24.98
CA GLY A 271 -16.74 7.30 -24.78
C GLY A 271 -16.56 8.48 -25.72
N PHE A 272 -16.93 8.34 -27.00
CA PHE A 272 -16.92 9.45 -27.95
C PHE A 272 -17.94 10.55 -27.60
N THR A 273 -19.15 10.19 -27.16
CA THR A 273 -20.14 11.15 -26.69
C THR A 273 -19.62 11.93 -25.48
N ALA A 274 -19.03 11.26 -24.49
CA ALA A 274 -18.43 11.93 -23.35
C ALA A 274 -17.27 12.85 -23.77
N MET A 275 -16.40 12.42 -24.69
CA MET A 275 -15.34 13.28 -25.23
C MET A 275 -15.88 14.52 -25.95
N LEU A 276 -16.99 14.39 -26.71
CA LEU A 276 -17.65 15.53 -27.33
C LEU A 276 -18.20 16.49 -26.28
N ARG A 277 -18.84 16.00 -25.22
CA ARG A 277 -19.28 16.84 -24.09
C ARG A 277 -18.12 17.58 -23.43
N ALA A 278 -16.99 16.91 -23.18
CA ALA A 278 -15.79 17.56 -22.65
C ALA A 278 -15.32 18.72 -23.53
N ARG A 279 -15.40 18.56 -24.86
CA ARG A 279 -15.03 19.61 -25.82
C ARG A 279 -16.06 20.75 -25.90
N GLU A 280 -17.34 20.44 -25.77
CA GLU A 280 -18.43 21.44 -25.76
C GLU A 280 -18.37 22.32 -24.52
N VAL A 281 -18.05 21.75 -23.36
CA VAL A 281 -17.79 22.50 -22.12
C VAL A 281 -16.62 23.46 -22.30
N GLY A 282 -15.57 23.02 -23.00
CA GLY A 282 -14.40 23.86 -23.32
C GLY A 282 -13.41 23.99 -22.15
N GLY A 283 -12.53 24.99 -22.24
CA GLY A 283 -11.46 25.23 -21.27
C GLY A 283 -10.12 24.55 -21.63
N THR A 284 -9.11 24.78 -20.80
CA THR A 284 -7.78 24.17 -20.95
C THR A 284 -7.85 22.68 -20.62
N PRO A 285 -7.43 21.76 -21.52
CA PRO A 285 -7.47 20.32 -21.26
C PRO A 285 -6.64 19.93 -20.04
N GLY A 286 -7.27 19.21 -19.10
CA GLY A 286 -6.58 18.62 -17.97
C GLY A 286 -6.07 17.20 -18.28
N PRO A 287 -5.56 16.48 -17.26
CA PRO A 287 -4.94 15.18 -17.44
C PRO A 287 -5.88 14.11 -18.02
N TYR A 288 -7.16 14.11 -17.67
CA TYR A 288 -8.11 13.09 -18.12
C TYR A 288 -8.62 13.35 -19.53
N VAL A 289 -8.86 14.60 -19.92
CA VAL A 289 -9.20 14.92 -21.31
C VAL A 289 -8.06 14.56 -22.26
N LEU A 290 -6.79 14.82 -21.88
CA LEU A 290 -5.63 14.41 -22.69
C LEU A 290 -5.50 12.88 -22.80
N GLN A 291 -5.66 12.16 -21.69
CA GLN A 291 -5.64 10.70 -21.71
C GLN A 291 -6.79 10.11 -22.53
N ALA A 292 -8.00 10.69 -22.44
CA ALA A 292 -9.14 10.31 -23.25
C ALA A 292 -8.87 10.54 -24.74
N ALA A 293 -8.26 11.66 -25.11
CA ALA A 293 -7.87 11.94 -26.50
C ALA A 293 -6.89 10.88 -27.04
N ILE A 294 -5.94 10.40 -26.22
CA ILE A 294 -5.05 9.29 -26.58
C ILE A 294 -5.86 8.00 -26.80
N ALA A 295 -6.77 7.67 -25.89
CA ALA A 295 -7.62 6.49 -26.02
C ALA A 295 -8.53 6.56 -27.27
N VAL A 296 -9.05 7.76 -27.60
CA VAL A 296 -9.83 8.02 -28.81
C VAL A 296 -9.02 7.72 -30.08
N CYS A 297 -7.73 8.10 -30.14
CA CYS A 297 -6.88 7.80 -31.29
C CYS A 297 -6.80 6.28 -31.54
N HIS A 298 -6.68 5.48 -30.47
CA HIS A 298 -6.72 4.03 -30.60
C HIS A 298 -8.10 3.52 -31.05
N ALA A 299 -9.19 4.03 -30.48
CA ALA A 299 -10.55 3.59 -30.80
C ALA A 299 -11.02 3.96 -32.22
N GLN A 300 -10.49 5.05 -32.80
CA GLN A 300 -10.83 5.48 -34.15
C GLN A 300 -10.17 4.64 -35.25
N ALA A 301 -8.99 4.09 -34.97
CA ALA A 301 -8.27 3.27 -35.94
C ALA A 301 -8.95 1.91 -36.15
N ARG A 302 -9.13 1.50 -37.41
CA ARG A 302 -9.78 0.22 -37.74
C ARG A 302 -8.85 -0.96 -37.52
N THR A 303 -7.57 -0.78 -37.80
CA THR A 303 -6.50 -1.76 -37.56
C THR A 303 -5.45 -1.20 -36.62
N ALA A 304 -4.51 -2.03 -36.18
CA ALA A 304 -3.38 -1.57 -35.37
C ALA A 304 -2.49 -0.59 -36.14
N ASP A 305 -2.26 -0.86 -37.42
CA ASP A 305 -1.36 -0.08 -38.28
C ASP A 305 -1.93 1.31 -38.62
N ASP A 306 -3.26 1.46 -38.64
CA ASP A 306 -3.94 2.75 -38.85
C ASP A 306 -3.86 3.69 -37.63
N THR A 307 -3.22 3.28 -36.54
CA THR A 307 -3.15 4.09 -35.31
C THR A 307 -2.25 5.30 -35.54
N ASP A 308 -2.79 6.50 -35.32
CA ASP A 308 -2.05 7.77 -35.45
C ASP A 308 -1.08 7.97 -34.26
N TRP A 309 0.09 7.33 -34.37
CA TRP A 309 1.13 7.40 -33.35
C TRP A 309 1.77 8.78 -33.23
N VAL A 310 1.84 9.54 -34.32
CA VAL A 310 2.38 10.92 -34.31
C VAL A 310 1.51 11.80 -33.43
N ARG A 311 0.18 11.71 -33.57
CA ARG A 311 -0.76 12.43 -32.70
C ARG A 311 -0.70 11.94 -31.26
N ILE A 312 -0.60 10.63 -31.03
CA ILE A 312 -0.46 10.07 -29.67
C ILE A 312 0.81 10.58 -28.99
N ALA A 313 1.94 10.65 -29.70
CA ALA A 313 3.20 11.19 -29.17
C ALA A 313 3.06 12.66 -28.78
N ALA A 314 2.43 13.49 -29.62
CA ALA A 314 2.15 14.90 -29.30
C ALA A 314 1.22 15.07 -28.08
N LEU A 315 0.21 14.20 -27.95
CA LEU A 315 -0.69 14.21 -26.78
C LEU A 315 0.04 13.79 -25.50
N TYR A 316 0.93 12.79 -25.57
CA TYR A 316 1.77 12.42 -24.43
C TYR A 316 2.78 13.52 -24.07
N GLU A 317 3.30 14.26 -25.05
CA GLU A 317 4.16 15.41 -24.80
C GLU A 317 3.41 16.52 -24.05
N ALA A 318 2.19 16.83 -24.46
CA ALA A 318 1.31 17.77 -23.74
C ALA A 318 0.99 17.26 -22.32
N LEU A 319 0.67 15.97 -22.18
CA LEU A 319 0.39 15.36 -20.88
C LEU A 319 1.62 15.35 -19.96
N ALA A 320 2.83 15.11 -20.50
CA ALA A 320 4.07 15.12 -19.73
C ALA A 320 4.43 16.53 -19.23
N ARG A 321 4.07 17.58 -19.96
CA ARG A 321 4.19 18.97 -19.48
C ARG A 321 3.22 19.27 -18.34
N LEU A 322 1.99 18.77 -18.44
CA LEU A 322 0.95 19.00 -17.43
C LEU A 322 1.15 18.16 -16.17
N LEU A 323 1.52 16.88 -16.34
CA LEU A 323 1.67 15.88 -15.29
C LEU A 323 3.01 15.14 -15.48
N PRO A 324 4.14 15.73 -15.03
CA PRO A 324 5.49 15.24 -15.29
C PRO A 324 5.88 14.02 -14.42
N THR A 325 5.01 13.01 -14.38
CA THR A 325 5.25 11.78 -13.62
C THR A 325 6.10 10.78 -14.43
N PRO A 326 6.93 9.96 -13.77
CA PRO A 326 7.75 8.96 -14.46
C PRO A 326 6.93 7.95 -15.28
N VAL A 327 5.71 7.62 -14.83
CA VAL A 327 4.79 6.73 -15.56
C VAL A 327 4.29 7.38 -16.86
N VAL A 328 3.93 8.66 -16.84
CA VAL A 328 3.55 9.39 -18.05
C VAL A 328 4.72 9.45 -19.03
N ARG A 329 5.94 9.71 -18.55
CA ARG A 329 7.15 9.73 -19.40
C ARG A 329 7.47 8.36 -19.98
N LEU A 330 7.24 7.28 -19.24
CA LEU A 330 7.39 5.93 -19.78
C LEU A 330 6.38 5.64 -20.89
N ASN A 331 5.11 6.04 -20.72
CA ASN A 331 4.11 5.89 -21.76
C ASN A 331 4.43 6.77 -22.99
N GLN A 332 4.97 7.97 -22.77
CA GLN A 332 5.50 8.83 -23.83
C GLN A 332 6.63 8.14 -24.60
N ALA A 333 7.54 7.45 -23.91
CA ALA A 333 8.64 6.70 -24.55
C ALA A 333 8.10 5.63 -25.52
N VAL A 334 7.02 4.94 -25.17
CA VAL A 334 6.33 4.01 -26.08
C VAL A 334 5.79 4.75 -27.30
N ALA A 335 5.05 5.84 -27.09
CA ALA A 335 4.46 6.60 -28.18
C ALA A 335 5.50 7.17 -29.16
N VAL A 336 6.59 7.75 -28.63
CA VAL A 336 7.74 8.22 -29.42
C VAL A 336 8.42 7.07 -30.15
N GLY A 337 8.60 5.93 -29.48
CA GLY A 337 9.16 4.72 -30.10
C GLY A 337 8.36 4.22 -31.30
N MET A 338 7.03 4.34 -31.24
CA MET A 338 6.13 3.97 -32.34
C MET A 338 6.05 5.04 -33.44
N ALA A 339 6.12 6.33 -33.09
CA ALA A 339 5.98 7.44 -34.03
C ALA A 339 7.28 7.78 -34.78
N HIS A 340 8.42 7.73 -34.08
CA HIS A 340 9.72 8.23 -34.55
C HIS A 340 10.79 7.13 -34.57
N GLY A 341 10.46 5.92 -34.13
CA GLY A 341 11.31 4.74 -34.21
C GLY A 341 11.81 4.26 -32.84
N PRO A 342 12.07 2.95 -32.70
CA PRO A 342 12.30 2.32 -31.40
C PRO A 342 13.56 2.80 -30.67
N ARG A 343 14.54 3.37 -31.38
CA ARG A 343 15.75 3.95 -30.79
C ARG A 343 15.44 5.17 -29.93
N GLU A 344 14.60 6.09 -30.42
CA GLU A 344 14.21 7.30 -29.70
C GLU A 344 13.38 6.96 -28.45
N GLY A 345 12.44 6.02 -28.60
CA GLY A 345 11.67 5.50 -27.47
C GLY A 345 12.56 4.85 -26.40
N LEU A 346 13.56 4.07 -26.82
CA LEU A 346 14.48 3.41 -25.89
C LEU A 346 15.34 4.43 -25.14
N ALA A 347 15.85 5.47 -25.81
CA ALA A 347 16.63 6.53 -25.16
C ALA A 347 15.83 7.22 -24.05
N LEU A 348 14.54 7.50 -24.29
CA LEU A 348 13.64 8.03 -23.26
C LEU A 348 13.42 7.06 -22.10
N ALA A 349 13.15 5.78 -22.40
CA ALA A 349 12.98 4.75 -21.37
C ALA A 349 14.25 4.54 -20.53
N ASP A 350 15.43 4.63 -21.16
CA ASP A 350 16.74 4.48 -20.50
C ASP A 350 16.99 5.60 -19.48
N SER A 351 16.58 6.84 -19.79
CA SER A 351 16.67 7.98 -18.87
C SER A 351 15.87 7.77 -17.57
N LEU A 352 14.84 6.93 -17.62
CA LEU A 352 13.96 6.63 -16.48
C LEU A 352 14.50 5.52 -15.56
N THR A 353 15.55 4.80 -15.97
CA THR A 353 16.10 3.69 -15.16
C THR A 353 16.74 4.14 -13.85
N ALA A 354 17.17 5.40 -13.78
CA ALA A 354 17.70 5.99 -12.56
C ALA A 354 16.62 6.47 -11.59
N ASP A 355 15.36 6.57 -12.03
CA ASP A 355 14.25 7.13 -11.25
C ASP A 355 13.82 6.16 -10.12
N PRO A 356 13.92 6.57 -8.84
CA PRO A 356 13.52 5.72 -7.72
C PRO A 356 12.05 5.28 -7.74
N ALA A 357 11.15 6.06 -8.35
CA ALA A 357 9.73 5.76 -8.41
C ALA A 357 9.41 4.56 -9.32
N LEU A 358 10.24 4.30 -10.34
CA LEU A 358 10.05 3.18 -11.27
C LEU A 358 10.92 1.96 -10.95
N ARG A 359 11.72 2.01 -9.87
CA ARG A 359 12.67 0.94 -9.52
C ARG A 359 12.04 -0.45 -9.44
N ASP A 360 10.83 -0.53 -8.89
CA ASP A 360 10.06 -1.77 -8.71
C ASP A 360 8.89 -1.87 -9.71
N TYR A 361 8.84 -1.00 -10.72
CA TYR A 361 7.75 -0.95 -11.69
C TYR A 361 8.04 -1.84 -12.90
N HIS A 362 7.36 -2.99 -12.98
CA HIS A 362 7.65 -4.02 -13.98
C HIS A 362 7.46 -3.57 -15.44
N LEU A 363 6.63 -2.56 -15.71
CA LEU A 363 6.42 -2.08 -17.09
C LEU A 363 7.63 -1.34 -17.66
N LEU A 364 8.51 -0.77 -16.83
CA LEU A 364 9.73 -0.13 -17.33
C LEU A 364 10.65 -1.14 -18.06
N PRO A 365 11.08 -2.25 -17.44
CA PRO A 365 11.84 -3.27 -18.15
C PRO A 365 11.00 -3.95 -19.25
N GLY A 366 9.68 -4.10 -19.09
CA GLY A 366 8.81 -4.62 -20.16
C GLY A 366 8.80 -3.76 -21.44
N VAL A 367 8.70 -2.44 -21.31
CA VAL A 367 8.75 -1.47 -22.42
C VAL A 367 10.14 -1.49 -23.06
N ARG A 368 11.20 -1.48 -22.27
CA ARG A 368 12.58 -1.62 -22.77
C ARG A 368 12.74 -2.90 -23.59
N GLY A 369 12.25 -4.03 -23.08
CA GLY A 369 12.27 -5.32 -23.79
C GLY A 369 11.58 -5.26 -25.16
N ASP A 370 10.39 -4.63 -25.26
CA ASP A 370 9.69 -4.51 -26.55
C ASP A 370 10.45 -3.64 -27.55
N LEU A 371 11.01 -2.52 -27.10
CA LEU A 371 11.81 -1.62 -27.94
C LEU A 371 13.13 -2.27 -28.38
N LEU A 372 13.79 -3.05 -27.50
CA LEU A 372 15.00 -3.79 -27.80
C LEU A 372 14.77 -4.90 -28.83
N ILE A 373 13.65 -5.63 -28.76
CA ILE A 373 13.25 -6.59 -29.81
C ILE A 373 13.16 -5.90 -31.16
N ARG A 374 12.49 -4.74 -31.23
CA ARG A 374 12.31 -3.99 -32.48
C ARG A 374 13.63 -3.48 -33.07
N LEU A 375 14.68 -3.38 -32.25
CA LEU A 375 16.04 -3.03 -32.65
C LEU A 375 16.92 -4.25 -32.98
N GLY A 376 16.40 -5.47 -32.86
CA GLY A 376 17.17 -6.72 -33.04
C GLY A 376 18.11 -7.06 -31.87
N ARG A 377 17.99 -6.36 -30.72
CA ARG A 377 18.83 -6.56 -29.53
C ARG A 377 18.22 -7.64 -28.63
N HIS A 378 18.20 -8.87 -29.15
CA HIS A 378 17.45 -10.00 -28.58
C HIS A 378 17.91 -10.41 -27.18
N GLU A 379 19.22 -10.51 -26.93
CA GLU A 379 19.74 -10.95 -25.63
C GLU A 379 19.35 -9.97 -24.51
N GLU A 380 19.52 -8.67 -24.75
CA GLU A 380 19.14 -7.63 -23.79
C GLU A 380 17.62 -7.61 -23.57
N ALA A 381 16.84 -7.78 -24.63
CA ALA A 381 15.38 -7.85 -24.51
C ALA A 381 14.93 -9.03 -23.64
N ARG A 382 15.53 -10.21 -23.80
CA ARG A 382 15.25 -11.41 -23.00
C ARG A 382 15.46 -11.12 -21.51
N LEU A 383 16.60 -10.54 -21.16
CA LEU A 383 16.93 -10.19 -19.77
C LEU A 383 15.93 -9.17 -19.17
N GLU A 384 15.50 -8.18 -19.96
CA GLU A 384 14.51 -7.19 -19.50
C GLU A 384 13.11 -7.81 -19.30
N PHE A 385 12.68 -8.76 -20.15
CA PHE A 385 11.42 -9.47 -19.91
C PHE A 385 11.48 -10.37 -18.67
N GLU A 386 12.59 -11.06 -18.44
CA GLU A 386 12.80 -11.85 -17.22
C GLU A 386 12.81 -10.98 -15.97
N ARG A 387 13.46 -9.81 -16.06
CA ARG A 387 13.45 -8.81 -14.99
C ARG A 387 12.04 -8.30 -14.74
N ALA A 388 11.29 -7.93 -15.78
CA ALA A 388 9.89 -7.52 -15.65
C ALA A 388 9.04 -8.60 -14.97
N ALA A 389 9.21 -9.88 -15.34
CA ALA A 389 8.53 -11.00 -14.72
C ALA A 389 8.85 -11.15 -13.22
N SER A 390 10.07 -10.82 -12.79
CA SER A 390 10.48 -10.86 -11.39
C SER A 390 9.87 -9.73 -10.53
N LEU A 391 9.43 -8.64 -11.15
CA LEU A 391 8.90 -7.44 -10.47
C LEU A 391 7.37 -7.44 -10.35
N THR A 392 6.62 -8.10 -11.25
CA THR A 392 5.15 -8.14 -11.15
C THR A 392 4.67 -9.16 -10.11
N ALA A 393 3.63 -8.79 -9.37
CA ALA A 393 2.91 -9.65 -8.43
C ALA A 393 1.69 -10.33 -9.07
N ASN A 394 1.31 -9.96 -10.29
CA ASN A 394 0.25 -10.59 -11.05
C ASN A 394 0.78 -11.86 -11.76
N VAL A 395 0.14 -12.99 -11.52
CA VAL A 395 0.60 -14.30 -12.03
C VAL A 395 0.43 -14.40 -13.55
N ALA A 396 -0.65 -13.87 -14.11
CA ALA A 396 -0.90 -13.86 -15.55
C ALA A 396 0.11 -12.99 -16.30
N GLU A 397 0.40 -11.78 -15.79
CA GLU A 397 1.44 -10.90 -16.34
C GLU A 397 2.83 -11.55 -16.25
N ARG A 398 3.15 -12.17 -15.11
CA ARG A 398 4.42 -12.87 -14.93
C ARG A 398 4.60 -13.99 -15.95
N ALA A 399 3.55 -14.80 -16.16
CA ALA A 399 3.57 -15.88 -17.13
C ALA A 399 3.73 -15.35 -18.56
N PHE A 400 3.03 -14.27 -18.91
CA PHE A 400 3.18 -13.61 -20.20
C PHE A 400 4.60 -13.10 -20.45
N LEU A 401 5.19 -12.39 -19.48
CA LEU A 401 6.55 -11.85 -19.60
C LEU A 401 7.61 -12.96 -19.70
N ARG A 402 7.43 -14.08 -18.99
CA ARG A 402 8.30 -15.26 -19.15
C ARG A 402 8.23 -15.87 -20.53
N ARG A 403 7.02 -16.12 -21.05
CA ARG A 403 6.85 -16.64 -22.43
C ARG A 403 7.52 -15.73 -23.47
N ARG A 404 7.36 -14.40 -23.31
CA ARG A 404 8.01 -13.41 -24.16
C ARG A 404 9.54 -13.53 -24.14
N ALA A 405 10.12 -13.87 -22.99
CA ALA A 405 11.56 -14.13 -22.89
C ALA A 405 11.95 -15.46 -23.55
N ASP A 406 11.18 -16.52 -23.30
CA ASP A 406 11.43 -17.88 -23.83
C ASP A 406 11.32 -17.96 -25.35
N GLU A 407 10.43 -17.17 -25.97
CA GLU A 407 10.27 -17.05 -27.42
C GLU A 407 11.48 -16.41 -28.12
N ILE A 408 12.33 -15.69 -27.38
CA ILE A 408 13.52 -15.05 -27.93
C ILE A 408 14.63 -16.09 -28.01
N SER A 409 14.91 -16.56 -29.23
CA SER A 409 16.09 -17.37 -29.52
C SER A 409 17.35 -16.52 -29.36
N ALA A 410 17.97 -16.57 -28.19
CA ALA A 410 19.30 -16.03 -27.96
C ALA A 410 20.29 -17.20 -27.83
N PRO A 411 21.49 -17.15 -28.45
CA PRO A 411 22.56 -18.08 -28.15
C PRO A 411 22.93 -17.87 -26.68
N GLY A 412 22.42 -18.73 -25.79
CA GLY A 412 22.69 -18.62 -24.37
C GLY A 412 24.18 -18.74 -24.14
N ALA A 413 24.84 -17.70 -23.62
CA ALA A 413 26.18 -17.86 -23.10
C ALA A 413 26.10 -18.84 -21.91
N PRO A 414 26.74 -20.03 -21.98
CA PRO A 414 26.75 -20.95 -20.86
C PRO A 414 27.58 -20.32 -19.74
N GLY A 415 26.92 -19.79 -18.72
CA GLY A 415 27.58 -19.08 -17.63
C GLY A 415 26.77 -19.11 -16.34
N VAL A 416 27.46 -18.93 -15.21
CA VAL A 416 26.80 -18.79 -13.91
C VAL A 416 25.97 -17.50 -13.91
N THR A 417 24.70 -17.60 -13.55
CA THR A 417 23.80 -16.44 -13.46
C THR A 417 23.94 -15.75 -12.11
N LEU A 418 23.58 -14.46 -12.05
CA LEU A 418 23.58 -13.70 -10.80
C LEU A 418 22.74 -14.39 -9.72
N ALA A 419 21.56 -14.91 -10.06
CA ALA A 419 20.71 -15.59 -9.09
C ALA A 419 21.38 -16.83 -8.49
N ARG A 420 22.02 -17.66 -9.33
CA ARG A 420 22.73 -18.86 -8.88
C ARG A 420 23.92 -18.50 -8.00
N ALA A 421 24.75 -17.55 -8.44
CA ALA A 421 25.91 -17.08 -7.68
C ALA A 421 25.52 -16.52 -6.30
N VAL A 422 24.44 -15.74 -6.22
CA VAL A 422 23.93 -15.22 -4.95
C VAL A 422 23.44 -16.33 -4.03
N GLN A 423 22.77 -17.36 -4.57
CA GLN A 423 22.33 -18.51 -3.78
C GLN A 423 23.53 -19.25 -3.19
N ASP A 424 24.53 -19.55 -4.01
CA ASP A 424 25.74 -20.26 -3.60
C ASP A 424 26.54 -19.45 -2.56
N PHE A 425 26.63 -18.12 -2.73
CA PHE A 425 27.29 -17.23 -1.76
C PHE A 425 26.58 -17.20 -0.40
N LEU A 426 25.25 -17.08 -0.39
CA LEU A 426 24.47 -17.00 0.85
C LEU A 426 24.30 -18.37 1.54
N GLY A 427 24.53 -19.47 0.82
CA GLY A 427 24.46 -20.83 1.33
C GLY A 427 25.76 -21.34 1.97
N ARG A 428 26.78 -20.49 2.12
CA ARG A 428 28.04 -20.87 2.77
C ARG A 428 27.86 -21.07 4.27
N ASP A 429 28.51 -22.10 4.81
CA ASP A 429 28.44 -22.45 6.24
C ASP A 429 29.19 -21.47 7.16
N ASP A 430 30.04 -20.61 6.61
CA ASP A 430 30.86 -19.66 7.37
C ASP A 430 30.18 -18.29 7.59
N LEU A 431 28.95 -18.10 7.10
CA LEU A 431 28.18 -16.89 7.32
C LEU A 431 27.21 -17.04 8.49
N ASP A 432 27.26 -16.13 9.46
CA ASP A 432 26.30 -16.13 10.56
C ASP A 432 24.88 -15.71 10.07
N PRO A 433 23.80 -16.13 10.76
CA PRO A 433 22.42 -15.81 10.35
C PRO A 433 22.11 -14.31 10.24
N GLY A 434 22.81 -13.45 10.99
CA GLY A 434 22.68 -12.00 10.90
C GLY A 434 23.29 -11.46 9.60
N THR A 435 24.47 -11.96 9.23
CA THR A 435 25.13 -11.63 7.96
C THR A 435 24.34 -12.12 6.76
N ILE A 436 23.83 -13.36 6.78
CA ILE A 436 22.97 -13.89 5.70
C ILE A 436 21.76 -12.98 5.47
N ARG A 437 21.07 -12.56 6.54
CA ARG A 437 19.94 -11.62 6.42
C ARG A 437 20.35 -10.28 5.82
N SER A 438 21.47 -9.71 6.29
CA SER A 438 21.95 -8.40 5.83
C SER A 438 22.44 -8.42 4.38
N TYR A 439 23.27 -9.40 4.03
CA TYR A 439 23.78 -9.58 2.66
C TYR A 439 22.65 -9.96 1.71
N GLY A 440 21.76 -10.86 2.14
CA GLY A 440 20.57 -11.26 1.40
C GLY A 440 19.68 -10.08 1.02
N GLN A 441 19.49 -9.10 1.89
CA GLN A 441 18.74 -7.88 1.54
C GLN A 441 19.38 -7.10 0.37
N THR A 442 20.70 -6.99 0.38
CA THR A 442 21.47 -6.27 -0.66
C THR A 442 21.45 -7.03 -1.98
N LEU A 443 21.75 -8.33 -1.94
CA LEU A 443 21.86 -9.16 -3.13
C LEU A 443 20.50 -9.44 -3.77
N ARG A 444 19.43 -9.57 -2.96
CA ARG A 444 18.05 -9.60 -3.49
C ARG A 444 17.74 -8.33 -4.27
N ARG A 445 18.25 -7.18 -3.84
CA ARG A 445 18.02 -5.92 -4.55
C ARG A 445 18.81 -5.82 -5.85
N LEU A 446 20.06 -6.26 -5.87
CA LEU A 446 20.82 -6.38 -7.13
C LEU A 446 20.11 -7.30 -8.12
N ARG A 447 19.64 -8.47 -7.68
CA ARG A 447 18.88 -9.43 -8.49
C ARG A 447 17.62 -8.82 -9.12
N LEU A 448 16.80 -8.11 -8.34
CA LEU A 448 15.58 -7.47 -8.85
C LEU A 448 15.88 -6.29 -9.80
N SER A 449 16.97 -5.58 -9.58
CA SER A 449 17.35 -4.41 -10.38
C SER A 449 18.16 -4.77 -11.63
N LEU A 450 18.89 -5.88 -11.65
CA LEU A 450 19.71 -6.28 -12.79
C LEU A 450 19.12 -7.46 -13.56
N GLY A 451 18.23 -8.24 -12.96
CA GLY A 451 17.70 -9.49 -13.51
C GLY A 451 18.38 -10.72 -12.92
N ASP A 452 17.60 -11.77 -12.66
CA ASP A 452 18.10 -13.03 -12.08
C ASP A 452 19.02 -13.80 -13.04
N GLN A 453 18.75 -13.70 -14.34
CA GLN A 453 19.46 -14.43 -15.40
C GLN A 453 20.64 -13.66 -15.98
N THR A 454 20.97 -12.50 -15.41
CA THR A 454 22.12 -11.70 -15.84
C THR A 454 23.40 -12.52 -15.69
N PRO A 455 24.20 -12.69 -16.76
CA PRO A 455 25.45 -13.42 -16.69
C PRO A 455 26.39 -12.78 -15.66
N LEU A 456 26.91 -13.57 -14.71
CA LEU A 456 27.76 -13.06 -13.64
C LEU A 456 28.99 -12.30 -14.20
N ALA A 457 29.56 -12.79 -15.30
CA ALA A 457 30.70 -12.19 -15.99
C ALA A 457 30.41 -10.84 -16.67
N SER A 458 29.12 -10.51 -16.89
CA SER A 458 28.71 -9.22 -17.47
C SER A 458 28.51 -8.12 -16.43
N LEU A 459 28.62 -8.44 -15.14
CA LEU A 459 28.41 -7.48 -14.07
C LEU A 459 29.54 -6.45 -14.02
N THR A 460 29.15 -5.17 -13.98
CA THR A 460 30.10 -4.05 -13.89
C THR A 460 29.88 -3.19 -12.66
N ALA A 461 30.94 -2.51 -12.21
CA ALA A 461 30.86 -1.53 -11.13
C ALA A 461 29.80 -0.45 -11.41
N GLY A 462 29.73 0.05 -12.65
CA GLY A 462 28.73 1.05 -13.05
C GLY A 462 27.28 0.56 -13.00
N GLN A 463 27.01 -0.70 -13.33
CA GLN A 463 25.67 -1.30 -13.13
C GLN A 463 25.32 -1.32 -11.65
N VAL A 464 26.24 -1.76 -10.79
CA VAL A 464 26.05 -1.79 -9.34
C VAL A 464 25.86 -0.38 -8.78
N ALA A 465 26.65 0.59 -9.22
CA ALA A 465 26.54 1.99 -8.82
C ALA A 465 25.17 2.61 -9.12
N ARG A 466 24.60 2.31 -10.31
CA ARG A 466 23.23 2.72 -10.65
C ARG A 466 22.19 2.13 -9.70
N VAL A 467 22.30 0.83 -9.37
CA VAL A 467 21.39 0.22 -8.37
C VAL A 467 21.54 0.91 -7.02
N PHE A 468 22.76 1.26 -6.61
CA PHE A 468 22.99 1.97 -5.34
C PHE A 468 22.38 3.38 -5.34
N ALA A 469 22.55 4.14 -6.42
CA ALA A 469 21.97 5.47 -6.54
C ALA A 469 20.44 5.41 -6.39
N THR A 470 19.78 4.50 -7.10
CA THR A 470 18.31 4.36 -7.09
C THR A 470 17.77 3.71 -5.82
N ALA A 471 18.45 2.70 -5.26
CA ALA A 471 17.95 1.96 -4.09
C ALA A 471 18.32 2.62 -2.76
N TRP A 472 19.50 3.23 -2.68
CA TRP A 472 20.13 3.67 -1.43
C TRP A 472 20.72 5.08 -1.50
N GLY A 473 20.52 5.86 -2.56
CA GLY A 473 21.11 7.19 -2.70
C GLY A 473 20.87 8.10 -1.49
N GLY A 474 19.65 8.09 -0.95
CA GLY A 474 19.23 8.90 0.20
C GLY A 474 19.37 8.26 1.59
N VAL A 475 19.96 7.07 1.73
CA VAL A 475 20.04 6.41 3.06
C VAL A 475 21.24 6.92 3.88
N ALA A 476 21.15 6.76 5.20
CA ALA A 476 22.22 7.09 6.14
C ALA A 476 23.53 6.35 5.82
N ALA A 477 24.67 6.99 6.12
CA ALA A 477 26.01 6.49 5.82
C ALA A 477 26.26 5.05 6.32
N ALA A 478 25.78 4.72 7.52
CA ALA A 478 25.93 3.37 8.08
C ALA A 478 25.18 2.31 7.27
N THR A 479 23.98 2.62 6.77
CA THR A 479 23.19 1.73 5.92
C THR A 479 23.83 1.59 4.55
N TRP A 480 24.28 2.69 3.95
CA TRP A 480 25.03 2.70 2.68
C TRP A 480 26.28 1.82 2.76
N ASN A 481 27.11 2.02 3.78
CA ASN A 481 28.35 1.27 3.97
C ASN A 481 28.09 -0.23 4.20
N ARG A 482 26.96 -0.60 4.81
CA ARG A 482 26.56 -2.00 5.00
C ARG A 482 26.24 -2.67 3.66
N HIS A 483 25.42 -2.04 2.82
CA HIS A 483 25.13 -2.55 1.48
C HIS A 483 26.40 -2.64 0.63
N ARG A 484 27.25 -1.61 0.67
CA ARG A 484 28.55 -1.62 -0.01
C ARG A 484 29.42 -2.79 0.45
N SER A 485 29.46 -3.08 1.75
CA SER A 485 30.22 -4.20 2.30
C SER A 485 29.72 -5.55 1.78
N ALA A 486 28.40 -5.73 1.64
CA ALA A 486 27.83 -6.94 1.08
C ALA A 486 28.24 -7.15 -0.38
N VAL A 487 28.22 -6.09 -1.20
CA VAL A 487 28.70 -6.13 -2.60
C VAL A 487 30.17 -6.50 -2.66
N ARG A 488 31.02 -5.86 -1.85
CA ARG A 488 32.45 -6.17 -1.82
C ARG A 488 32.72 -7.63 -1.44
N SER A 489 32.01 -8.14 -0.42
CA SER A 489 32.16 -9.52 0.02
C SER A 489 31.71 -10.51 -1.06
N PHE A 490 30.58 -10.22 -1.73
CA PHE A 490 30.09 -11.02 -2.85
C PHE A 490 31.05 -11.00 -4.04
N GLY A 491 31.50 -9.82 -4.47
CA GLY A 491 32.42 -9.66 -5.61
C GLY A 491 33.76 -10.35 -5.35
N ALA A 492 34.32 -10.21 -4.15
CA ALA A 492 35.55 -10.90 -3.76
C ALA A 492 35.39 -12.43 -3.76
N TRP A 493 34.26 -12.95 -3.28
CA TRP A 493 33.98 -14.39 -3.35
C TRP A 493 33.82 -14.88 -4.79
N ALA A 494 33.12 -14.11 -5.63
CA ALA A 494 32.88 -14.45 -7.02
C ALA A 494 34.11 -14.24 -7.92
N SER A 495 35.24 -13.76 -7.36
CA SER A 495 36.46 -13.40 -8.12
C SER A 495 36.18 -12.42 -9.26
N LEU A 496 35.28 -11.47 -9.02
CA LEU A 496 34.96 -10.39 -9.96
C LEU A 496 35.85 -9.18 -9.69
N ASP A 497 36.11 -8.40 -10.74
CA ASP A 497 36.69 -7.06 -10.61
C ASP A 497 35.89 -6.23 -9.60
N ASP A 498 36.53 -5.25 -8.94
CA ASP A 498 35.94 -4.54 -7.80
C ASP A 498 34.57 -3.89 -8.15
N LEU A 499 33.50 -4.65 -7.90
CA LEU A 499 32.12 -4.24 -8.15
C LEU A 499 31.71 -3.01 -7.34
N ALA A 500 32.49 -2.67 -6.30
CA ALA A 500 32.27 -1.50 -5.47
C ALA A 500 33.26 -0.37 -5.77
N ALA A 501 34.00 -0.43 -6.88
CA ALA A 501 34.97 0.59 -7.28
C ALA A 501 34.33 1.99 -7.40
N GLU A 502 33.12 2.06 -7.95
CA GLU A 502 32.34 3.31 -8.10
C GLU A 502 31.48 3.65 -6.87
N LEU A 503 31.64 2.91 -5.76
CA LEU A 503 30.90 3.14 -4.53
C LEU A 503 31.82 3.73 -3.47
N ASP A 504 31.73 5.03 -3.24
CA ASP A 504 32.48 5.67 -2.16
C ASP A 504 31.96 5.25 -0.78
N ARG A 505 32.90 5.03 0.16
CA ARG A 505 32.53 4.83 1.57
C ARG A 505 32.07 6.18 2.13
N ARG A 506 30.84 6.23 2.66
CA ARG A 506 30.31 7.44 3.30
C ARG A 506 30.84 7.57 4.72
N ALA A 507 31.22 8.79 5.12
CA ALA A 507 31.65 9.06 6.48
C ALA A 507 30.49 8.83 7.46
N GLU A 508 30.70 7.97 8.45
CA GLU A 508 29.74 7.74 9.51
C GLU A 508 29.96 8.78 10.61
N ALA A 509 28.95 9.61 10.88
CA ALA A 509 28.92 10.41 12.09
C ALA A 509 28.85 9.44 13.28
N ARG A 510 29.98 9.22 13.95
CA ARG A 510 30.00 8.52 15.24
C ARG A 510 29.37 9.43 16.29
N GLY A 511 28.05 9.49 16.31
CA GLY A 511 27.31 10.07 17.42
C GLY A 511 27.65 9.27 18.67
N ARG A 512 28.45 9.85 19.58
CA ARG A 512 28.65 9.28 20.90
C ARG A 512 27.29 9.30 21.60
N THR A 513 26.77 8.12 21.91
CA THR A 513 25.56 8.00 22.74
C THR A 513 25.87 8.58 24.12
N GLU A 514 25.30 9.72 24.45
CA GLU A 514 25.52 10.35 25.76
C GLU A 514 24.82 9.54 26.86
N PRO A 515 25.56 9.14 27.92
CA PRO A 515 24.95 8.45 29.04
C PRO A 515 23.93 9.32 29.77
N ILE A 516 22.99 8.68 30.45
CA ILE A 516 22.03 9.36 31.32
C ILE A 516 22.78 10.02 32.48
N GLY A 517 22.44 11.28 32.76
CA GLY A 517 23.03 12.05 33.85
C GLY A 517 22.71 11.47 35.24
N PRO A 518 23.55 11.72 36.26
CA PRO A 518 23.34 11.20 37.62
C PRO A 518 21.98 11.56 38.23
N ALA A 519 21.50 12.79 38.00
CA ALA A 519 20.21 13.25 38.51
C ALA A 519 19.03 12.48 37.89
N GLN A 520 19.08 12.22 36.59
CA GLN A 520 18.05 11.43 35.89
C GLN A 520 18.11 9.94 36.28
N LEU A 521 19.30 9.40 36.54
CA LEU A 521 19.46 8.03 37.06
C LEU A 521 18.86 7.90 38.46
N GLU A 522 19.13 8.84 39.37
CA GLU A 522 18.50 8.86 40.70
C GLU A 522 16.98 8.99 40.63
N ALA A 523 16.46 9.87 39.77
CA ALA A 523 15.03 9.99 39.52
C ALA A 523 14.42 8.68 38.96
N LEU A 524 15.14 7.98 38.09
CA LEU A 524 14.73 6.69 37.55
C LEU A 524 14.68 5.61 38.64
N TRP A 525 15.69 5.53 39.51
CA TRP A 525 15.75 4.53 40.59
C TRP A 525 14.66 4.71 41.63
N ASN A 526 14.26 5.96 41.90
CA ASN A 526 13.25 6.30 42.89
C ASN A 526 11.83 6.38 42.31
N ARG A 527 11.65 6.07 41.01
CA ARG A 527 10.35 6.19 40.35
C ARG A 527 9.30 5.20 40.91
N PRO A 528 8.11 5.69 41.31
CA PRO A 528 7.01 4.83 41.75
C PRO A 528 6.41 4.05 40.56
N GLY A 529 5.86 2.87 40.85
CA GLY A 529 5.15 2.05 39.85
C GLY A 529 6.02 1.24 38.88
N LEU A 530 7.35 1.27 38.99
CA LEU A 530 8.21 0.36 38.22
C LEU A 530 8.16 -1.06 38.79
N SER A 531 7.96 -2.07 37.93
CA SER A 531 7.98 -3.46 38.38
C SER A 531 9.40 -3.90 38.75
N LEU A 532 9.48 -4.97 39.56
CA LEU A 532 10.76 -5.57 39.96
C LEU A 532 11.61 -5.97 38.75
N ARG A 533 11.00 -6.43 37.65
CA ARG A 533 11.69 -6.79 36.41
C ARG A 533 12.43 -5.60 35.81
N GLU A 534 11.72 -4.49 35.58
CA GLU A 534 12.31 -3.29 34.98
C GLU A 534 13.42 -2.71 35.87
N ARG A 535 13.15 -2.59 37.18
CA ARG A 535 14.14 -2.09 38.15
C ARG A 535 15.42 -2.91 38.12
N THR A 536 15.29 -4.24 38.13
CA THR A 536 16.45 -5.14 38.12
C THR A 536 17.19 -5.08 36.78
N LEU A 537 16.47 -5.11 35.65
CA LEU A 537 17.08 -5.06 34.31
C LEU A 537 17.88 -3.78 34.09
N TRP A 538 17.28 -2.62 34.35
CA TRP A 538 17.92 -1.34 34.07
C TRP A 538 19.10 -1.09 35.00
N ARG A 539 19.00 -1.52 36.27
CA ARG A 539 20.09 -1.42 37.23
C ARG A 539 21.24 -2.37 36.90
N LEU A 540 20.95 -3.59 36.46
CA LEU A 540 21.95 -4.54 35.98
C LEU A 540 22.68 -4.00 34.74
N LEU A 541 21.95 -3.44 33.77
CA LEU A 541 22.54 -2.81 32.58
C LEU A 541 23.46 -1.64 32.93
N HIS A 542 23.06 -0.82 33.91
CA HIS A 542 23.85 0.30 34.37
C HIS A 542 25.11 -0.13 35.13
N GLU A 543 24.96 -1.03 36.13
CA GLU A 543 26.06 -1.44 37.01
C GLU A 543 27.09 -2.34 36.32
N SER A 544 26.65 -3.18 35.39
CA SER A 544 27.54 -4.09 34.65
C SER A 544 28.27 -3.43 33.50
N ALA A 545 27.75 -2.31 33.00
CA ALA A 545 28.11 -1.74 31.72
C ALA A 545 28.13 -2.78 30.57
N ALA A 546 27.42 -3.91 30.67
CA ALA A 546 27.41 -4.97 29.66
C ALA A 546 26.56 -4.58 28.45
N ARG A 547 26.73 -5.32 27.33
CA ARG A 547 25.85 -5.15 26.16
C ARG A 547 24.43 -5.56 26.53
N VAL A 548 23.42 -4.84 26.05
CA VAL A 548 22.01 -5.14 26.34
C VAL A 548 21.66 -6.58 25.98
N THR A 549 22.16 -7.06 24.85
CA THR A 549 21.95 -8.44 24.39
C THR A 549 22.56 -9.47 25.35
N ALA A 550 23.71 -9.19 25.95
CA ALA A 550 24.36 -10.08 26.91
C ALA A 550 23.54 -10.19 28.21
N VAL A 551 22.98 -9.08 28.70
CA VAL A 551 22.11 -9.10 29.89
C VAL A 551 20.79 -9.81 29.62
N LEU A 552 20.18 -9.58 28.46
CA LEU A 552 18.92 -10.24 28.09
C LEU A 552 19.10 -11.74 27.82
N SER A 553 20.29 -12.19 27.44
CA SER A 553 20.60 -13.62 27.21
C SER A 553 20.88 -14.42 28.49
N LEU A 554 21.01 -13.78 29.66
CA LEU A 554 21.25 -14.50 30.92
C LEU A 554 20.11 -15.47 31.26
N ASN A 555 20.47 -16.62 31.81
CA ASN A 555 19.54 -17.56 32.45
C ASN A 555 19.77 -17.61 33.96
N VAL A 556 18.80 -18.14 34.71
CA VAL A 556 18.86 -18.20 36.17
C VAL A 556 19.94 -19.16 36.66
N GLU A 557 20.10 -20.29 35.96
CA GLU A 557 21.12 -21.31 36.21
C GLU A 557 22.55 -20.82 35.97
N ASP A 558 22.71 -19.73 35.22
CA ASP A 558 24.01 -19.15 34.88
C ASP A 558 24.43 -18.05 35.88
N LEU A 559 23.71 -17.88 37.01
CA LEU A 559 23.95 -16.82 37.98
C LEU A 559 24.66 -17.34 39.23
N ASP A 560 25.76 -16.69 39.56
CA ASP A 560 26.45 -16.78 40.85
C ASP A 560 26.06 -15.54 41.68
N LEU A 561 25.01 -15.68 42.50
CA LEU A 561 24.45 -14.59 43.30
C LEU A 561 25.42 -14.09 44.37
N ASP A 562 26.19 -14.99 44.98
CA ASP A 562 27.18 -14.67 46.02
C ASP A 562 28.40 -13.98 45.40
N GLY A 563 28.88 -14.49 44.25
CA GLY A 563 29.96 -13.91 43.47
C GLY A 563 29.57 -12.70 42.61
N ARG A 564 28.28 -12.31 42.61
CA ARG A 564 27.70 -11.18 41.85
C ARG A 564 28.06 -11.17 40.36
N ARG A 565 27.97 -12.33 39.71
CA ARG A 565 28.33 -12.53 38.31
C ARG A 565 27.45 -13.57 37.63
N GLY A 566 27.34 -13.52 36.31
CA GLY A 566 26.64 -14.54 35.55
C GLY A 566 26.91 -14.49 34.04
N GLY A 567 26.46 -15.53 33.35
CA GLY A 567 26.64 -15.73 31.90
C GLY A 567 27.80 -16.67 31.55
N ALA A 568 27.77 -17.20 30.32
CA ALA A 568 28.76 -18.14 29.80
C ALA A 568 29.95 -17.45 29.09
N ASP A 569 31.12 -18.08 29.16
CA ASP A 569 32.43 -17.79 28.54
C ASP A 569 32.67 -16.36 28.01
N ASP A 570 32.08 -15.95 26.88
CA ASP A 570 32.37 -14.68 26.18
C ASP A 570 31.50 -13.47 26.59
N ALA A 571 30.55 -13.63 27.51
CA ALA A 571 29.59 -12.59 27.88
C ALA A 571 29.35 -12.48 29.39
N ARG A 572 30.42 -12.55 30.20
CA ARG A 572 30.34 -12.37 31.65
C ARG A 572 29.77 -11.01 32.02
N VAL A 573 28.69 -11.03 32.80
CA VAL A 573 28.04 -9.85 33.37
C VAL A 573 28.27 -9.87 34.87
N SER A 574 28.91 -8.84 35.42
CA SER A 574 29.03 -8.63 36.87
C SER A 574 28.17 -7.45 37.33
N TRP A 575 27.76 -7.42 38.59
CA TRP A 575 26.89 -6.36 39.10
C TRP A 575 27.25 -5.90 40.51
N ARG A 576 26.70 -4.74 40.90
CA ARG A 576 27.00 -4.09 42.18
C ARG A 576 25.84 -4.28 43.17
N SER A 577 25.94 -3.60 44.30
CA SER A 577 25.04 -3.77 45.45
C SER A 577 23.57 -3.47 45.13
N GLY A 578 23.29 -2.61 44.14
CA GLY A 578 21.93 -2.28 43.77
C GLY A 578 21.21 -3.43 43.08
N THR A 579 21.85 -4.08 42.12
CA THR A 579 21.33 -5.30 41.49
C THR A 579 21.32 -6.47 42.48
N ALA A 580 22.36 -6.60 43.32
CA ALA A 580 22.47 -7.70 44.28
C ALA A 580 21.28 -7.77 45.27
N ARG A 581 20.64 -6.64 45.58
CA ARG A 581 19.41 -6.61 46.41
C ARG A 581 18.15 -7.05 45.68
N LEU A 582 18.08 -6.83 44.37
CA LEU A 582 16.86 -7.05 43.57
C LEU A 582 16.85 -8.43 42.90
N LEU A 583 18.02 -8.92 42.49
CA LEU A 583 18.16 -10.14 41.72
C LEU A 583 17.64 -11.39 42.46
N PRO A 584 17.92 -11.60 43.77
CA PRO A 584 17.34 -12.72 44.52
C PRO A 584 15.81 -12.68 44.57
N LEU A 585 15.23 -11.48 44.69
CA LEU A 585 13.77 -11.30 44.68
C LEU A 585 13.18 -11.60 43.30
N LEU A 586 13.89 -11.25 42.22
CA LEU A 586 13.44 -11.48 40.85
C LEU A 586 13.43 -12.97 40.47
N VAL A 587 14.41 -13.73 40.96
CA VAL A 587 14.54 -15.16 40.65
C VAL A 587 13.85 -16.07 41.67
N ALA A 588 13.27 -15.50 42.73
CA ALA A 588 12.59 -16.25 43.77
C ALA A 588 11.57 -17.24 43.18
N GLY A 589 11.69 -18.51 43.55
CA GLY A 589 10.82 -19.58 43.07
C GLY A 589 11.19 -20.12 41.69
N ARG A 590 12.31 -19.70 41.08
CA ARG A 590 12.80 -20.23 39.81
C ARG A 590 14.22 -20.77 39.89
N ALA A 591 14.42 -21.98 39.38
CA ALA A 591 15.75 -22.62 39.36
C ALA A 591 16.44 -22.56 37.98
N ARG A 592 15.68 -22.34 36.89
CA ARG A 592 16.21 -22.37 35.51
C ARG A 592 15.38 -21.57 34.50
N GLY A 593 15.98 -21.26 33.36
CA GLY A 593 15.39 -20.54 32.23
C GLY A 593 15.72 -19.05 32.19
N PRO A 594 15.15 -18.29 31.23
CA PRO A 594 15.55 -16.91 30.99
C PRO A 594 15.36 -15.99 32.20
N LEU A 595 16.39 -15.18 32.51
CA LEU A 595 16.37 -14.28 33.65
C LEU A 595 15.23 -13.26 33.56
N PHE A 596 15.12 -12.57 32.42
CA PHE A 596 14.07 -11.57 32.17
C PHE A 596 13.00 -12.14 31.24
N LEU A 597 11.75 -12.17 31.72
CA LEU A 597 10.61 -12.72 30.99
C LEU A 597 9.65 -11.62 30.52
N SER A 598 8.92 -11.85 29.43
CA SER A 598 7.79 -11.01 29.02
C SER A 598 6.60 -11.16 29.96
N ASP A 599 5.71 -10.16 30.01
CA ASP A 599 4.52 -10.18 30.88
C ASP A 599 3.51 -11.26 30.49
N ARG A 600 3.39 -11.50 29.17
CA ARG A 600 2.42 -12.43 28.59
C ARG A 600 3.11 -13.70 28.11
N ARG A 601 2.38 -14.81 28.14
CA ARG A 601 2.78 -16.07 27.49
C ARG A 601 2.71 -15.90 25.95
N PRO A 602 3.61 -16.53 25.19
CA PRO A 602 3.51 -16.52 23.74
C PRO A 602 2.25 -17.25 23.29
N GLY A 603 1.61 -16.77 22.22
CA GLY A 603 0.49 -17.47 21.58
C GLY A 603 0.98 -18.69 20.77
N PRO A 604 0.10 -19.68 20.49
CA PRO A 604 0.47 -20.94 19.83
C PRO A 604 1.17 -20.75 18.48
N ALA A 605 0.77 -19.73 17.71
CA ALA A 605 1.31 -19.45 16.39
C ALA A 605 2.72 -18.84 16.37
N ARG A 606 3.28 -18.46 17.53
CA ARG A 606 4.61 -17.80 17.65
C ARG A 606 5.36 -18.30 18.87
N MET A 607 5.47 -19.61 19.00
CA MET A 607 6.21 -20.24 20.08
C MET A 607 7.73 -20.05 19.87
N PRO A 608 8.46 -19.46 20.83
CA PRO A 608 9.90 -19.29 20.71
C PRO A 608 10.63 -20.63 20.94
N ALA A 609 11.94 -20.64 20.68
CA ALA A 609 12.80 -21.79 20.94
C ALA A 609 12.71 -22.22 22.42
N ARG A 610 12.92 -23.53 22.68
CA ARG A 610 12.80 -24.09 24.03
C ARG A 610 13.73 -23.41 25.05
N ALA A 611 14.91 -22.95 24.61
CA ALA A 611 15.87 -22.21 25.44
C ALA A 611 15.39 -20.79 25.82
N ASP A 612 14.41 -20.24 25.11
CA ASP A 612 13.83 -18.92 25.39
C ASP A 612 12.49 -19.00 26.13
N LEU A 613 12.10 -20.19 26.59
CA LEU A 613 10.89 -20.40 27.39
C LEU A 613 11.27 -20.70 28.85
N CYS A 614 10.64 -19.98 29.76
CA CYS A 614 10.73 -20.32 31.18
C CYS A 614 9.92 -21.60 31.44
N PRO A 615 10.54 -22.67 31.95
CA PRO A 615 9.87 -23.96 32.15
C PRO A 615 8.77 -23.91 33.22
N GLU A 616 8.85 -22.97 34.15
CA GLU A 616 7.89 -22.86 35.26
C GLU A 616 6.71 -21.95 34.92
N THR A 617 6.97 -20.82 34.26
CA THR A 617 5.92 -19.82 33.99
C THR A 617 5.31 -19.94 32.59
N GLY A 618 5.98 -20.63 31.66
CA GLY A 618 5.63 -20.68 30.24
C GLY A 618 5.78 -19.34 29.51
N ARG A 619 6.37 -18.33 30.15
CA ARG A 619 6.63 -17.02 29.54
C ARG A 619 7.95 -17.05 28.78
N ARG A 620 8.04 -16.23 27.74
CA ARG A 620 9.24 -16.15 26.90
C ARG A 620 10.26 -15.16 27.43
N ARG A 621 11.52 -15.29 27.00
CA ARG A 621 12.58 -14.30 27.18
C ARG A 621 12.12 -12.92 26.70
N LEU A 622 12.47 -11.89 27.48
CA LEU A 622 12.21 -10.50 27.13
C LEU A 622 13.04 -10.09 25.91
N SER A 623 12.38 -9.66 24.83
CA SER A 623 13.07 -9.19 23.62
C SER A 623 13.67 -7.80 23.82
N TYR A 624 14.73 -7.50 23.06
CA TYR A 624 15.38 -6.19 23.04
C TYR A 624 14.37 -5.08 22.75
N GLU A 625 13.52 -5.25 21.73
CA GLU A 625 12.54 -4.24 21.32
C GLU A 625 11.53 -3.95 22.42
N ARG A 626 11.13 -4.98 23.18
CA ARG A 626 10.18 -4.79 24.28
C ARG A 626 10.85 -4.12 25.47
N ALA A 627 12.07 -4.53 25.81
CA ALA A 627 12.85 -3.88 26.87
C ALA A 627 13.10 -2.40 26.54
N GLU A 628 13.48 -2.08 25.30
CA GLU A 628 13.73 -0.73 24.79
C GLU A 628 12.45 0.12 24.85
N TYR A 629 11.32 -0.42 24.39
CA TYR A 629 10.02 0.25 24.46
C TYR A 629 9.63 0.61 25.89
N LEU A 630 9.75 -0.35 26.81
CA LEU A 630 9.40 -0.13 28.23
C LEU A 630 10.30 0.94 28.86
N PHE A 631 11.59 0.93 28.52
CA PHE A 631 12.53 1.92 29.03
C PHE A 631 12.24 3.33 28.51
N LYS A 632 12.00 3.49 27.20
CA LYS A 632 11.63 4.78 26.60
C LYS A 632 10.36 5.35 27.21
N GLN A 633 9.32 4.53 27.37
CA GLN A 633 8.05 4.96 27.99
C GLN A 633 8.25 5.40 29.45
N ALA A 634 9.07 4.67 30.21
CA ALA A 634 9.33 5.01 31.61
C ALA A 634 10.19 6.26 31.80
N THR A 635 11.05 6.57 30.82
CA THR A 635 12.01 7.69 30.87
C THR A 635 11.59 8.90 30.06
N ARG A 636 10.44 8.86 29.36
CA ARG A 636 9.93 9.97 28.55
C ARG A 636 9.90 11.31 29.30
N THR A 637 9.50 11.30 30.56
CA THR A 637 9.43 12.51 31.39
C THR A 637 10.77 12.92 32.01
N LEU A 638 11.79 12.06 31.91
CA LEU A 638 13.14 12.29 32.44
C LEU A 638 14.10 12.79 31.36
N ASP A 639 13.77 12.53 30.09
CA ASP A 639 14.51 13.00 28.94
C ASP A 639 14.06 14.42 28.56
N PRO A 640 14.96 15.43 28.59
CA PRO A 640 14.65 16.80 28.20
C PRO A 640 14.09 16.94 26.78
N ALA A 641 14.40 16.01 25.87
CA ALA A 641 13.86 15.99 24.51
C ALA A 641 12.42 15.43 24.42
N GLY A 642 11.93 14.78 25.49
CA GLY A 642 10.60 14.17 25.50
C GLY A 642 10.47 12.86 24.69
N ASP A 643 11.58 12.33 24.18
CA ASP A 643 11.60 11.09 23.38
C ASP A 643 11.78 9.82 24.24
N GLY A 644 12.40 9.99 25.41
CA GLY A 644 12.76 8.92 26.32
C GLY A 644 14.12 8.31 25.98
N TYR A 645 14.87 7.94 27.01
CA TYR A 645 16.20 7.38 26.87
C TYR A 645 16.19 5.97 26.25
N THR A 646 17.27 5.64 25.55
CA THR A 646 17.53 4.29 25.00
C THR A 646 18.29 3.42 26.01
N LEU A 647 18.14 2.09 25.93
CA LEU A 647 18.86 1.19 26.85
C LEU A 647 20.39 1.32 26.72
N ARG A 648 20.89 1.78 25.57
CA ARG A 648 22.33 2.04 25.36
C ARG A 648 22.85 3.19 26.22
N GLN A 649 22.00 4.15 26.57
CA GLN A 649 22.37 5.32 27.40
C GLN A 649 22.48 4.97 28.90
N LEU A 650 22.04 3.79 29.33
CA LEU A 650 22.26 3.30 30.70
C LEU A 650 23.72 2.95 30.98
N ARG A 651 24.50 2.65 29.93
CA ARG A 651 25.92 2.31 30.10
C ARG A 651 26.67 3.57 30.52
N PRO A 652 27.35 3.56 31.68
CA PRO A 652 28.14 4.71 32.12
C PRO A 652 29.27 5.00 31.10
N ARG A 653 29.74 6.25 31.08
CA ARG A 653 30.96 6.61 30.35
C ARG A 653 32.09 5.71 30.85
N ALA A 654 32.72 4.98 29.93
CA ALA A 654 33.92 4.21 30.20
C ALA A 654 35.09 5.12 30.56
#